data_AF-A0A962BFB5-F1
#
_entry.id   AF-A0A962BFB5-F1
#
_cell.length_a   1.000
_cell.length_b   1.000
_cell.length_c   1.000
_cell.angle_alpha   90.00
_cell.angle_beta   90.00
_cell.angle_gamma   90.00
#
_symmetry.space_group_name_H-M   'P 1'
#
loop_
_entity.id
_entity.type
_entity.pdbx_description
1 polymer ?
#
loop_
_entity_poly.entity_id
_entity_poly.type
_entity_poly.pdbx_seq_one_letter_code
_entity_poly.pdbx_strand_id
1 'polypeptide(L)'
;MAEHIKMPDVAPLVRYLANGVQTVFEYPFPVFASEDMHVLFDGAEQISGFTISGAGNSAGGSVTFDTAPVNGVIVTLERRMAFERLTDFIEGGDFAASAINTELDYLVAGLQQISRDQAPMLKYDDGEEPSVTSLPTRSIRAGKALGFDGNGDPVAVSLAGAMAAPDFTAVGVGAQTRSSSDKFSDMISVKDFGAVGDGLTDDTLAFQQALTAHSAVFVPAGVYIVSSTIAIGQGQSLIGVGDSSEIKTSSSIPLIQFTGSYGLLKNIKLFGGDVGIKFLGISNPCVQNAVVDVSTWQAQTGVLLDGGSDGLKPTYWNNFTRVLVAQPFVHGIHLMRSGAGDTPNANRFVQCRVYSLGATTSGAGVYVEEGSFNNSFTDLEVNVNGTAQACVLCGSGSNKTLFVNLYTESFNSVPNVKLESGSIETAIYNLLSASDGSAIWDLSGGEYTAFNAGFPYKNRMQRSLCTDMTATMQRYDTEFIDASGTVSLDLSHSVHLVSSFGGALIVELPNAAAAVGCMMMVKKIDSSKNIVTVTEAAGSGPDNRSYYLGGENDFVVLLSNGAEWFVISSNRAPGNTRFFDGSGVYDIDMAVDVYLLSSFGGAMTARLPPANAPEAIGRQITIKKTDVSANVITVSEFGGAGPDGFSQPLASQYEALTVVSDGGQWFILSKF
;
A
#
# COMPACT_ATOMS: atom_id res chain seq x y z
N MET A 1 96.97 17.90 -45.90
CA MET A 1 95.95 18.40 -44.97
C MET A 1 95.68 17.29 -44.00
N ALA A 2 96.02 17.46 -42.72
CA ALA A 2 95.66 16.48 -41.70
C ALA A 2 94.13 16.47 -41.57
N GLU A 3 93.50 15.32 -41.78
CA GLU A 3 92.07 15.12 -41.57
C GLU A 3 91.77 15.31 -40.08
N HIS A 4 90.91 16.27 -39.74
CA HIS A 4 90.24 16.32 -38.45
C HIS A 4 88.88 15.62 -38.57
N ILE A 5 88.32 15.18 -37.44
CA ILE A 5 86.99 14.61 -37.41
C ILE A 5 85.98 15.70 -37.79
N LYS A 6 85.03 15.46 -38.68
CA LYS A 6 83.91 16.37 -38.92
C LYS A 6 82.70 15.88 -38.15
N MET A 7 81.99 16.78 -37.47
CA MET A 7 80.74 16.44 -36.77
C MET A 7 79.51 16.56 -37.69
N PRO A 8 78.88 15.45 -38.13
CA PRO A 8 77.64 15.50 -38.88
C PRO A 8 76.43 15.70 -37.96
N ASP A 9 75.34 16.24 -38.51
CA ASP A 9 74.04 16.33 -37.83
C ASP A 9 73.33 14.97 -37.83
N VAL A 10 73.83 14.05 -37.00
CA VAL A 10 73.26 12.72 -36.79
C VAL A 10 73.13 12.47 -35.30
N ALA A 11 72.08 11.74 -34.91
CA ALA A 11 71.96 11.28 -33.54
C ALA A 11 73.14 10.33 -33.22
N PRO A 12 73.91 10.57 -32.15
CA PRO A 12 75.05 9.73 -31.82
C PRO A 12 74.60 8.48 -31.03
N LEU A 13 73.58 7.80 -31.56
CA LEU A 13 73.02 6.55 -31.06
C LEU A 13 72.51 5.73 -32.23
N VAL A 14 72.77 4.43 -32.19
CA VAL A 14 72.16 3.45 -33.08
C VAL A 14 71.75 2.22 -32.28
N ARG A 15 70.68 1.56 -32.73
CA ARG A 15 70.16 0.34 -32.12
C ARG A 15 70.06 -0.76 -33.16
N TYR A 16 70.50 -1.94 -32.79
CA TYR A 16 70.41 -3.14 -33.60
C TYR A 16 69.69 -4.24 -32.82
N LEU A 17 68.91 -5.04 -33.53
CA LEU A 17 68.41 -6.31 -33.00
C LEU A 17 69.43 -7.39 -33.36
N ALA A 18 70.04 -8.01 -32.35
CA ALA A 18 71.01 -9.07 -32.57
C ALA A 18 70.35 -10.34 -33.12
N ASN A 19 71.02 -11.04 -34.03
CA ASN A 19 70.55 -12.28 -34.67
C ASN A 19 71.19 -13.55 -34.09
N GLY A 20 72.02 -13.44 -33.05
CA GLY A 20 72.74 -14.57 -32.44
C GLY A 20 74.01 -15.02 -33.18
N VAL A 21 74.36 -14.40 -34.32
CA VAL A 21 75.49 -14.82 -35.16
C VAL A 21 76.41 -13.65 -35.54
N GLN A 22 75.86 -12.45 -35.76
CA GLN A 22 76.60 -11.24 -36.10
C GLN A 22 77.45 -10.77 -34.92
N THR A 23 78.74 -10.55 -35.16
CA THR A 23 79.68 -10.02 -34.16
C THR A 23 80.05 -8.56 -34.41
N VAL A 24 79.89 -8.03 -35.63
CA VAL A 24 80.29 -6.66 -36.00
C VAL A 24 79.05 -5.79 -36.17
N PHE A 25 78.98 -4.67 -35.45
CA PHE A 25 77.91 -3.69 -35.53
C PHE A 25 78.51 -2.31 -35.79
N GLU A 26 78.14 -1.69 -36.90
CA GLU A 26 78.61 -0.36 -37.28
C GLU A 26 77.96 0.72 -36.40
N TYR A 27 78.60 1.87 -36.26
CA TYR A 27 78.02 3.07 -35.69
C TYR A 27 78.28 4.24 -36.65
N PRO A 28 77.24 4.91 -37.19
CA PRO A 28 77.38 5.88 -38.28
C PRO A 28 77.65 7.31 -37.77
N PHE A 29 78.34 7.44 -36.64
CA PHE A 29 78.60 8.73 -35.99
C PHE A 29 80.01 8.76 -35.42
N PRO A 30 80.68 9.92 -35.42
CA PRO A 30 82.04 10.02 -34.92
C PRO A 30 82.12 9.89 -33.39
N VAL A 31 83.20 9.24 -32.93
CA VAL A 31 83.68 9.22 -31.53
C VAL A 31 85.15 9.64 -31.52
N PHE A 32 85.60 10.37 -30.49
CA PHE A 32 86.96 10.93 -30.43
C PHE A 32 87.97 9.93 -29.91
N ALA A 33 87.54 9.15 -28.92
CA ALA A 33 88.26 8.01 -28.38
C ALA A 33 87.33 6.80 -28.30
N SER A 34 87.90 5.60 -28.17
CA SER A 34 87.08 4.38 -28.03
C SER A 34 86.29 4.43 -26.72
N GLU A 35 86.82 5.08 -25.70
CA GLU A 35 86.19 5.26 -24.39
C GLU A 35 84.88 6.08 -24.47
N ASP A 36 84.68 6.88 -25.51
CA ASP A 36 83.43 7.63 -25.71
C ASP A 36 82.26 6.76 -26.18
N MET A 37 82.51 5.50 -26.53
CA MET A 37 81.48 4.58 -27.03
C MET A 37 80.94 3.70 -25.90
N HIS A 38 79.68 3.92 -25.54
CA HIS A 38 78.96 3.07 -24.61
C HIS A 38 78.16 2.02 -25.38
N VAL A 39 78.29 0.78 -24.92
CA VAL A 39 77.63 -0.39 -25.51
C VAL A 39 76.65 -0.95 -24.50
N LEU A 40 75.37 -1.09 -24.86
CA LEU A 40 74.33 -1.59 -23.96
C LEU A 40 73.56 -2.75 -24.58
N PHE A 41 73.23 -3.73 -23.75
CA PHE A 41 72.29 -4.81 -24.05
C PHE A 41 71.01 -4.58 -23.25
N ASP A 42 69.89 -4.33 -23.94
CA ASP A 42 68.58 -4.07 -23.32
C ASP A 42 68.62 -2.97 -22.24
N GLY A 43 69.51 -1.99 -22.43
CA GLY A 43 69.73 -0.87 -21.49
C GLY A 43 70.76 -1.14 -20.39
N ALA A 44 71.34 -2.34 -20.29
CA ALA A 44 72.44 -2.65 -19.39
C ALA A 44 73.79 -2.47 -20.09
N GLU A 45 74.64 -1.61 -19.54
CA GLU A 45 75.96 -1.31 -20.06
C GLU A 45 76.90 -2.53 -20.02
N GLN A 46 77.65 -2.71 -21.11
CA GLN A 46 78.68 -3.71 -21.29
C GLN A 46 80.04 -3.02 -21.17
N ILE A 47 80.89 -3.50 -20.27
CA ILE A 47 82.21 -2.90 -19.98
C ILE A 47 83.39 -3.69 -20.59
N SER A 48 83.12 -4.86 -21.17
CA SER A 48 84.11 -5.74 -21.80
C SER A 48 83.44 -6.72 -22.77
N GLY A 49 84.22 -7.52 -23.51
CA GLY A 49 83.70 -8.50 -24.46
C GLY A 49 83.51 -7.96 -25.89
N PHE A 50 84.08 -6.79 -26.18
CA PHE A 50 84.05 -6.16 -27.48
C PHE A 50 85.28 -5.28 -27.71
N THR A 51 85.57 -5.00 -28.97
CA THR A 51 86.59 -4.06 -29.43
C THR A 51 85.93 -2.98 -30.28
N ILE A 52 86.33 -1.72 -30.08
CA ILE A 52 85.86 -0.58 -30.85
C ILE A 52 86.91 -0.22 -31.90
N SER A 53 86.47 0.00 -33.13
CA SER A 53 87.30 0.44 -34.26
C SER A 53 86.68 1.66 -34.92
N GLY A 54 87.51 2.54 -35.48
CA GLY A 54 87.06 3.77 -36.15
C GLY A 54 86.88 4.98 -35.22
N ALA A 55 87.40 4.93 -33.99
CA ALA A 55 87.61 6.14 -33.19
C ALA A 55 88.52 7.12 -33.96
N GLY A 56 88.17 8.41 -33.95
CA GLY A 56 88.84 9.42 -34.77
C GLY A 56 88.31 9.55 -36.21
N ASN A 57 87.35 8.72 -36.66
CA ASN A 57 86.80 8.80 -38.01
C ASN A 57 85.46 9.56 -38.05
N SER A 58 85.33 10.48 -39.03
CA SER A 58 84.11 11.28 -39.25
C SER A 58 82.90 10.44 -39.63
N ALA A 59 83.12 9.31 -40.33
CA ALA A 59 82.04 8.41 -40.75
C ALA A 59 81.60 7.43 -39.64
N GLY A 60 82.25 7.47 -38.48
CA GLY A 60 82.12 6.47 -37.43
C GLY A 60 82.94 5.21 -37.72
N GLY A 61 82.50 4.09 -37.17
CA GLY A 61 83.27 2.84 -37.17
C GLY A 61 82.43 1.65 -36.77
N SER A 62 83.03 0.67 -36.10
CA SER A 62 82.32 -0.54 -35.68
C SER A 62 82.72 -1.03 -34.30
N VAL A 63 81.76 -1.69 -33.64
CA VAL A 63 81.96 -2.46 -32.42
C VAL A 63 81.93 -3.93 -32.80
N THR A 64 83.03 -4.64 -32.52
CA THR A 64 83.18 -6.07 -32.76
C THR A 64 83.14 -6.83 -31.44
N PHE A 65 82.13 -7.66 -31.22
CA PHE A 65 82.00 -8.49 -30.03
C PHE A 65 82.83 -9.78 -30.13
N ASP A 66 83.47 -10.17 -29.03
CA ASP A 66 84.22 -11.43 -28.92
C ASP A 66 83.31 -12.66 -29.08
N THR A 67 82.04 -12.50 -28.70
CA THR A 67 80.96 -13.48 -28.87
C THR A 67 79.72 -12.77 -29.40
N ALA A 68 79.06 -13.33 -30.42
CA ALA A 68 77.87 -12.74 -31.01
C ALA A 68 76.78 -12.51 -29.94
N PRO A 69 76.19 -11.30 -29.84
CA PRO A 69 75.11 -11.05 -28.91
C PRO A 69 73.93 -11.99 -29.20
N VAL A 70 73.30 -12.49 -28.14
CA VAL A 70 72.21 -13.49 -28.24
C VAL A 70 71.06 -12.95 -29.11
N ASN A 71 70.45 -13.83 -29.91
CA ASN A 71 69.31 -13.48 -30.75
C ASN A 71 68.18 -12.83 -29.93
N GLY A 72 67.74 -11.65 -30.34
CA GLY A 72 66.67 -10.88 -29.69
C GLY A 72 67.13 -9.77 -28.74
N VAL A 73 68.42 -9.72 -28.36
CA VAL A 73 68.97 -8.62 -27.57
C VAL A 73 69.00 -7.33 -28.40
N ILE A 74 68.59 -6.21 -27.81
CA ILE A 74 68.77 -4.89 -28.41
C ILE A 74 70.17 -4.38 -28.05
N VAL A 75 71.06 -4.38 -29.04
CA VAL A 75 72.38 -3.77 -28.94
C VAL A 75 72.23 -2.27 -29.20
N THR A 76 72.50 -1.46 -28.19
CA THR A 76 72.56 -0.01 -28.31
C THR A 76 74.01 0.43 -28.29
N LEU A 77 74.42 1.18 -29.31
CA LEU A 77 75.71 1.86 -29.37
C LEU A 77 75.43 3.35 -29.24
N GLU A 78 76.02 4.03 -28.26
CA GLU A 78 75.85 5.46 -28.09
C GLU A 78 77.15 6.16 -27.73
N ARG A 79 77.31 7.39 -28.22
CA ARG A 79 78.39 8.26 -27.77
C ARG A 79 78.04 8.88 -26.42
N ARG A 80 78.93 8.73 -25.45
CA ARG A 80 78.92 9.44 -24.16
C ARG A 80 80.30 10.00 -23.90
N MET A 81 80.43 11.31 -24.03
CA MET A 81 81.70 12.00 -23.81
C MET A 81 81.75 12.60 -22.41
N ALA A 82 82.95 12.70 -21.86
CA ALA A 82 83.21 13.51 -20.67
C ALA A 82 83.19 15.00 -21.04
N PHE A 83 82.39 15.81 -20.35
CA PHE A 83 82.38 17.27 -20.54
C PHE A 83 83.54 17.92 -19.79
N GLU A 84 84.75 17.79 -20.35
CA GLU A 84 85.95 18.45 -19.86
C GLU A 84 86.72 19.12 -21.01
N ARG A 85 87.47 20.17 -20.69
CA ARG A 85 88.43 20.80 -21.60
C ARG A 85 89.82 20.67 -20.99
N LEU A 86 90.67 19.87 -21.63
CA LEU A 86 92.03 19.57 -21.15
C LEU A 86 93.13 20.31 -21.92
N THR A 87 92.77 20.99 -23.02
CA THR A 87 93.68 21.62 -23.97
C THR A 87 93.68 23.15 -23.85
N ASP A 88 94.89 23.72 -23.89
CA ASP A 88 95.12 25.16 -23.89
C ASP A 88 96.01 25.58 -25.06
N PHE A 89 95.62 26.67 -25.72
CA PHE A 89 96.45 27.33 -26.72
C PHE A 89 97.43 28.28 -26.01
N ILE A 90 98.73 28.06 -26.23
CA ILE A 90 99.78 28.87 -25.61
C ILE A 90 99.90 30.20 -26.35
N GLU A 91 99.94 31.31 -25.62
CA GLU A 91 100.14 32.65 -26.17
C GLU A 91 101.50 32.75 -26.89
N GLY A 92 101.49 33.14 -28.16
CA GLY A 92 102.69 33.22 -29.01
C GLY A 92 103.18 31.89 -29.59
N GLY A 93 102.48 30.77 -29.33
CA GLY A 93 102.75 29.46 -29.94
C GLY A 93 102.10 29.24 -31.31
N ASP A 94 102.43 28.13 -31.97
CA ASP A 94 101.86 27.77 -33.26
C ASP A 94 100.35 27.49 -33.15
N PHE A 95 99.54 28.23 -33.91
CA PHE A 95 98.09 28.04 -33.97
C PHE A 95 97.72 27.02 -35.06
N ALA A 96 97.71 25.74 -34.68
CA ALA A 96 97.40 24.65 -35.61
C ALA A 96 95.89 24.57 -35.92
N ALA A 97 95.52 24.75 -37.18
CA ALA A 97 94.14 24.63 -37.66
C ALA A 97 93.49 23.28 -37.30
N SER A 98 94.27 22.19 -37.26
CA SER A 98 93.78 20.87 -36.85
C SER A 98 93.44 20.79 -35.37
N ALA A 99 94.23 21.43 -34.50
CA ALA A 99 93.98 21.43 -33.07
C ALA A 99 92.70 22.21 -32.75
N ILE A 100 92.53 23.40 -33.32
CA ILE A 100 91.31 24.19 -33.12
C ILE A 100 90.07 23.51 -33.73
N ASN A 101 90.17 22.86 -34.89
CA ASN A 101 89.05 22.13 -35.46
C ASN A 101 88.61 20.98 -34.54
N THR A 102 89.55 20.16 -34.06
CA THR A 102 89.23 19.07 -33.11
C THR A 102 88.51 19.59 -31.85
N GLU A 103 88.92 20.72 -31.30
CA GLU A 103 88.24 21.35 -30.15
C GLU A 103 86.81 21.80 -30.48
N LEU A 104 86.61 22.44 -31.63
CA LEU A 104 85.29 22.87 -32.09
C LEU A 104 84.37 21.66 -32.33
N ASP A 105 84.90 20.61 -32.92
CA ASP A 105 84.18 19.36 -33.18
C ASP A 105 83.79 18.68 -31.86
N TYR A 106 84.68 18.64 -30.86
CA TYR A 106 84.37 18.10 -29.52
C TYR A 106 83.22 18.87 -28.84
N LEU A 107 83.24 20.20 -28.92
CA LEU A 107 82.16 21.05 -28.40
C LEU A 107 80.81 20.78 -29.09
N VAL A 108 80.81 20.66 -30.43
CA VAL A 108 79.59 20.35 -31.20
C VAL A 108 79.03 18.98 -30.81
N ALA A 109 79.89 17.97 -30.66
CA ALA A 109 79.49 16.66 -30.22
C ALA A 109 78.87 16.66 -28.81
N GLY A 110 79.39 17.53 -27.94
CA GLY A 110 78.86 17.76 -26.60
C GLY A 110 77.46 18.38 -26.62
N LEU A 111 77.24 19.38 -27.47
CA LEU A 111 75.93 20.00 -27.65
C LEU A 111 74.87 19.02 -28.17
N GLN A 112 75.24 18.14 -29.10
CA GLN A 112 74.34 17.07 -29.58
C GLN A 112 73.90 16.15 -28.44
N GLN A 113 74.82 15.80 -27.54
CA GLN A 113 74.51 14.95 -26.39
C GLN A 113 73.57 15.65 -25.39
N ILE A 114 73.84 16.90 -25.04
CA ILE A 114 72.97 17.69 -24.13
C ILE A 114 71.56 17.84 -24.72
N SER A 115 71.46 18.17 -26.01
CA SER A 115 70.17 18.32 -26.69
C SER A 115 69.35 17.02 -26.62
N ARG A 116 70.00 15.88 -26.87
CA ARG A 116 69.38 14.55 -26.76
C ARG A 116 68.93 14.24 -25.33
N ASP A 117 69.76 14.51 -24.32
CA ASP A 117 69.43 14.24 -22.93
C ASP A 117 68.26 15.12 -22.44
N GLN A 118 68.12 16.35 -22.96
CA GLN A 118 67.03 17.27 -22.65
C GLN A 118 65.70 16.97 -23.37
N ALA A 119 65.73 16.32 -24.54
CA ALA A 119 64.53 16.04 -25.32
C ALA A 119 63.42 15.25 -24.59
N PRO A 120 63.71 14.21 -23.76
CA PRO A 120 62.69 13.45 -23.04
C PRO A 120 62.28 14.04 -21.67
N MET A 121 62.76 15.23 -21.30
CA MET A 121 62.43 15.85 -20.00
C MET A 121 61.05 16.52 -20.01
N LEU A 122 60.38 16.54 -18.85
CA LEU A 122 59.26 17.46 -18.61
C LEU A 122 59.83 18.89 -18.56
N LYS A 123 59.24 19.79 -19.34
CA LYS A 123 59.69 21.18 -19.46
C LYS A 123 58.55 22.13 -19.16
N TYR A 124 58.90 23.26 -18.58
CA TYR A 124 58.04 24.44 -18.59
C TYR A 124 57.98 25.05 -19.98
N ASP A 125 56.94 25.84 -20.23
CA ASP A 125 56.87 26.65 -21.44
C ASP A 125 57.97 27.74 -21.41
N ASP A 126 58.46 28.13 -22.59
CA ASP A 126 59.55 29.12 -22.71
C ASP A 126 59.15 30.52 -22.18
N GLY A 127 57.85 30.80 -22.05
CA GLY A 127 57.33 32.05 -21.49
C GLY A 127 57.17 32.06 -19.97
N GLU A 128 57.44 30.95 -19.28
CA GLU A 128 57.26 30.80 -17.84
C GLU A 128 58.58 30.99 -17.07
N GLU A 129 58.51 31.71 -15.94
CA GLU A 129 59.62 31.86 -14.98
C GLU A 129 59.26 31.12 -13.68
N PRO A 130 59.29 29.77 -13.69
CA PRO A 130 58.88 28.96 -12.54
C PRO A 130 59.82 29.18 -11.36
N SER A 131 59.25 29.24 -10.16
CA SER A 131 60.05 29.44 -8.94
C SER A 131 60.75 28.15 -8.49
N VAL A 132 60.25 26.99 -8.93
CA VAL A 132 60.80 25.67 -8.62
C VAL A 132 60.93 24.81 -9.89
N THR A 133 62.14 24.62 -10.37
CA THR A 133 62.43 23.79 -11.56
C THR A 133 62.74 22.33 -11.25
N SER A 134 62.60 21.91 -10.00
CA SER A 134 62.98 20.58 -9.53
C SER A 134 61.79 19.83 -8.92
N LEU A 135 61.69 18.52 -9.19
CA LEU A 135 60.71 17.70 -8.50
C LEU A 135 60.97 17.72 -6.99
N PRO A 136 59.91 17.65 -6.15
CA PRO A 136 60.07 17.48 -4.71
C PRO A 136 60.96 16.29 -4.36
N THR A 137 61.70 16.39 -3.25
CA THR A 137 62.67 15.38 -2.84
C THR A 137 62.02 13.99 -2.68
N ARG A 138 62.81 12.91 -2.82
CA ARG A 138 62.31 11.53 -2.72
C ARG A 138 61.51 11.28 -1.43
N SER A 139 61.96 11.82 -0.29
CA SER A 139 61.25 11.68 0.98
C SER A 139 59.89 12.37 0.98
N ILE A 140 59.74 13.50 0.28
CA ILE A 140 58.49 14.25 0.19
C ILE A 140 57.48 13.58 -0.75
N ARG A 141 57.95 12.96 -1.85
CA ARG A 141 57.09 12.39 -2.90
C ARG A 141 56.80 10.89 -2.78
N ALA A 142 57.40 10.18 -1.82
CA ALA A 142 57.10 8.77 -1.61
C ALA A 142 55.61 8.57 -1.31
N GLY A 143 54.93 7.72 -2.11
CA GLY A 143 53.49 7.45 -1.95
C GLY A 143 52.54 8.58 -2.39
N LYS A 144 53.02 9.55 -3.18
CA LYS A 144 52.27 10.73 -3.65
C LYS A 144 52.22 10.83 -5.18
N ALA A 145 51.25 11.57 -5.71
CA ALA A 145 51.15 11.91 -7.13
C ALA A 145 51.95 13.18 -7.46
N LEU A 146 52.34 13.33 -8.73
CA LEU A 146 52.83 14.62 -9.26
C LEU A 146 51.64 15.53 -9.54
N GLY A 147 51.66 16.75 -9.00
CA GLY A 147 50.70 17.81 -9.32
C GLY A 147 51.38 19.17 -9.35
N PHE A 148 50.59 20.23 -9.49
CA PHE A 148 51.07 21.61 -9.53
C PHE A 148 50.35 22.43 -8.46
N ASP A 149 51.07 23.34 -7.80
CA ASP A 149 50.49 24.25 -6.83
C ASP A 149 49.79 25.45 -7.49
N GLY A 150 49.35 26.42 -6.69
CA GLY A 150 48.65 27.62 -7.19
C GLY A 150 49.51 28.53 -8.07
N ASN A 151 50.84 28.36 -8.07
CA ASN A 151 51.78 29.08 -8.91
C ASN A 151 52.22 28.25 -10.13
N GLY A 152 51.73 27.02 -10.28
CA GLY A 152 52.14 26.11 -11.33
C GLY A 152 53.45 25.36 -11.04
N ASP A 153 53.97 25.42 -9.81
CA ASP A 153 55.20 24.72 -9.43
C ASP A 153 54.94 23.24 -9.07
N PRO A 154 55.83 22.30 -9.41
CA PRO A 154 55.64 20.88 -9.19
C PRO A 154 55.62 20.57 -7.70
N VAL A 155 54.55 19.92 -7.27
CA VAL A 155 54.32 19.54 -5.89
C VAL A 155 53.94 18.06 -5.79
N ALA A 156 54.30 17.44 -4.67
CA ALA A 156 53.92 16.06 -4.38
C ALA A 156 52.55 16.05 -3.68
N VAL A 157 51.52 15.65 -4.41
CA VAL A 157 50.13 15.63 -3.95
C VAL A 157 49.83 14.31 -3.24
N SER A 158 49.30 14.39 -2.02
CA SER A 158 48.87 13.21 -1.26
C SER A 158 47.84 12.39 -2.04
N LEU A 159 48.05 11.08 -2.15
CA LEU A 159 47.03 10.15 -2.67
C LEU A 159 45.97 9.80 -1.61
N ALA A 160 46.27 10.01 -0.33
CA ALA A 160 45.28 9.87 0.73
C ALA A 160 44.21 10.96 0.55
N GLY A 161 42.97 10.54 0.25
CA GLY A 161 41.84 11.43 -0.04
C GLY A 161 41.67 11.82 -1.52
N ALA A 162 42.54 11.38 -2.44
CA ALA A 162 42.42 11.69 -3.87
C ALA A 162 41.52 10.68 -4.61
N MET A 163 40.22 10.69 -4.27
CA MET A 163 39.16 10.13 -5.11
C MET A 163 38.51 11.27 -5.90
N ALA A 164 38.87 11.45 -7.17
CA ALA A 164 38.14 12.35 -8.06
C ALA A 164 38.36 11.96 -9.55
N ALA A 165 37.43 11.19 -10.11
CA ALA A 165 36.83 11.70 -11.33
C ALA A 165 35.87 12.81 -10.84
N PRO A 166 35.92 14.04 -11.38
CA PRO A 166 35.01 15.10 -10.94
C PRO A 166 33.55 14.70 -11.17
N ASP A 167 33.30 13.74 -12.07
CA ASP A 167 31.98 13.33 -12.52
C ASP A 167 31.69 11.83 -12.30
N PHE A 168 30.45 11.52 -11.94
CA PHE A 168 29.84 10.20 -11.80
C PHE A 168 28.67 10.06 -12.80
N THR A 169 28.69 8.99 -13.59
CA THR A 169 27.56 8.57 -14.44
C THR A 169 27.14 7.16 -14.03
N ALA A 170 25.87 6.98 -13.68
CA ALA A 170 25.34 5.66 -13.35
C ALA A 170 25.29 4.75 -14.58
N VAL A 171 25.34 3.43 -14.38
CA VAL A 171 25.16 2.43 -15.46
C VAL A 171 23.68 2.40 -15.86
N GLY A 172 23.38 2.63 -17.14
CA GLY A 172 22.03 2.51 -17.70
C GLY A 172 21.79 3.47 -18.89
N VAL A 173 20.95 3.07 -19.84
CA VAL A 173 20.57 3.92 -20.98
C VAL A 173 19.83 5.15 -20.46
N GLY A 174 20.31 6.35 -20.80
CA GLY A 174 19.73 7.63 -20.37
C GLY A 174 20.28 8.20 -19.05
N ALA A 175 21.23 7.53 -18.39
CA ALA A 175 21.87 8.05 -17.18
C ALA A 175 22.59 9.38 -17.46
N GLN A 176 22.32 10.38 -16.63
CA GLN A 176 22.96 11.69 -16.71
C GLN A 176 24.22 11.72 -15.83
N THR A 177 25.27 12.35 -16.34
CA THR A 177 26.49 12.63 -15.59
C THR A 177 26.23 13.73 -14.56
N ARG A 178 26.76 13.57 -13.36
CA ARG A 178 26.73 14.58 -12.29
C ARG A 178 28.04 14.63 -11.55
N SER A 179 28.30 15.67 -10.77
CA SER A 179 29.53 15.72 -9.99
C SER A 179 29.58 14.59 -8.94
N SER A 180 30.79 14.11 -8.63
CA SER A 180 30.98 13.13 -7.55
C SER A 180 30.57 13.69 -6.19
N SER A 181 30.75 15.00 -5.96
CA SER A 181 30.24 15.70 -4.76
C SER A 181 28.72 15.64 -4.64
N ASP A 182 27.98 15.86 -5.73
CA ASP A 182 26.52 15.77 -5.72
C ASP A 182 26.07 14.33 -5.47
N LYS A 183 26.76 13.34 -6.07
CA LYS A 183 26.51 11.92 -5.78
C LYS A 183 26.72 11.58 -4.31
N PHE A 184 27.81 12.02 -3.70
CA PHE A 184 28.08 11.70 -2.29
C PHE A 184 27.16 12.45 -1.32
N SER A 185 26.55 13.56 -1.76
CA SER A 185 25.58 14.32 -0.97
C SER A 185 24.15 13.76 -1.01
N ASP A 186 23.86 12.76 -1.86
CA ASP A 186 22.51 12.16 -1.96
C ASP A 186 22.01 11.54 -0.65
N MET A 187 22.92 10.95 0.13
CA MET A 187 22.58 10.28 1.37
C MET A 187 23.75 10.42 2.34
N ILE A 188 23.52 11.16 3.41
CA ILE A 188 24.55 11.48 4.39
C ILE A 188 24.55 10.43 5.49
N SER A 189 25.73 9.92 5.81
CA SER A 189 25.96 8.91 6.84
C SER A 189 26.26 9.55 8.19
N VAL A 190 25.86 8.92 9.29
CA VAL A 190 26.35 9.29 10.62
C VAL A 190 27.88 9.23 10.72
N LYS A 191 28.54 8.41 9.90
CA LYS A 191 30.01 8.33 9.85
C LYS A 191 30.66 9.56 9.23
N ASP A 192 29.92 10.31 8.40
CA ASP A 192 30.40 11.59 7.85
C ASP A 192 30.48 12.67 8.94
N PHE A 193 29.82 12.45 10.09
CA PHE A 193 29.89 13.26 11.30
C PHE A 193 30.75 12.63 12.41
N GLY A 194 31.55 11.62 12.07
CA GLY A 194 32.52 11.02 12.99
C GLY A 194 32.00 9.85 13.83
N ALA A 195 30.81 9.31 13.54
CA ALA A 195 30.36 8.07 14.19
C ALA A 195 31.27 6.90 13.79
N VAL A 196 31.71 6.12 14.76
CA VAL A 196 32.61 4.98 14.56
C VAL A 196 31.80 3.69 14.37
N GLY A 197 30.82 3.43 15.24
CA GLY A 197 29.99 2.23 15.20
C GLY A 197 30.73 0.93 15.58
N ASP A 198 31.69 1.02 16.50
CA ASP A 198 32.55 -0.09 16.97
C ASP A 198 32.04 -0.79 18.25
N GLY A 199 30.93 -0.32 18.81
CA GLY A 199 30.35 -0.81 20.06
C GLY A 199 31.06 -0.33 21.33
N LEU A 200 32.01 0.60 21.20
CA LEU A 200 32.82 1.12 22.30
C LEU A 200 32.80 2.66 22.37
N THR A 201 32.89 3.31 21.22
CA THR A 201 32.92 4.77 21.09
C THR A 201 31.52 5.34 21.30
N ASP A 202 31.43 6.43 22.06
CA ASP A 202 30.18 7.19 22.21
C ASP A 202 29.94 8.04 20.95
N ASP A 203 29.00 7.58 20.12
CA ASP A 203 28.65 8.15 18.83
C ASP A 203 27.54 9.24 18.95
N THR A 204 27.10 9.57 20.16
CA THR A 204 25.97 10.50 20.42
C THR A 204 26.10 11.81 19.64
N LEU A 205 27.27 12.45 19.72
CA LEU A 205 27.49 13.76 19.10
C LEU A 205 27.38 13.68 17.57
N ALA A 206 27.89 12.61 16.97
CA ALA A 206 27.83 12.41 15.53
C ALA A 206 26.39 12.26 15.02
N PHE A 207 25.55 11.51 15.75
CA PHE A 207 24.12 11.40 15.43
C PHE A 207 23.40 12.75 15.53
N GLN A 208 23.65 13.50 16.62
CA GLN A 208 23.02 14.80 16.84
C GLN A 208 23.44 15.83 15.79
N GLN A 209 24.72 15.86 15.41
CA GLN A 209 25.22 16.75 14.37
C GLN A 209 24.67 16.37 12.99
N ALA A 210 24.60 15.08 12.66
CA ALA A 210 24.04 14.60 11.40
C ALA A 210 22.56 15.00 11.26
N LEU A 211 21.75 14.78 12.29
CA LEU A 211 20.34 15.17 12.30
C LEU A 211 20.15 16.68 12.42
N THR A 212 21.11 17.44 12.97
CA THR A 212 21.04 18.91 12.93
C THR A 212 21.28 19.44 11.52
N ALA A 213 22.21 18.82 10.78
CA ALA A 213 22.62 19.28 9.47
C ALA A 213 21.72 18.77 8.33
N HIS A 214 21.07 17.60 8.48
CA HIS A 214 20.35 16.94 7.39
C HIS A 214 19.02 16.33 7.81
N SER A 215 18.05 16.34 6.89
CA SER A 215 16.73 15.74 7.10
C SER A 215 16.71 14.22 6.89
N ALA A 216 17.67 13.63 6.17
CA ALA A 216 17.74 12.19 5.95
C ALA A 216 19.16 11.69 6.25
N VAL A 217 19.28 10.82 7.24
CA VAL A 217 20.55 10.33 7.76
C VAL A 217 20.59 8.81 7.68
N PHE A 218 21.65 8.30 7.05
CA PHE A 218 21.95 6.88 6.94
C PHE A 218 22.76 6.39 8.13
N VAL A 219 22.40 5.21 8.62
CA VAL A 219 23.12 4.50 9.68
C VAL A 219 23.70 3.21 9.08
N PRO A 220 24.99 3.20 8.70
CA PRO A 220 25.63 1.98 8.20
C PRO A 220 25.59 0.82 9.22
N ALA A 221 26.03 -0.36 8.80
CA ALA A 221 26.24 -1.46 9.73
C ALA A 221 27.31 -1.07 10.77
N GLY A 222 27.01 -1.35 12.04
CA GLY A 222 27.82 -1.01 13.19
C GLY A 222 27.02 -1.08 14.49
N VAL A 223 27.71 -1.08 15.62
CA VAL A 223 27.11 -0.94 16.94
C VAL A 223 27.48 0.44 17.47
N TYR A 224 26.49 1.31 17.63
CA TYR A 224 26.67 2.72 17.97
C TYR A 224 26.25 2.95 19.41
N ILE A 225 27.21 3.24 20.30
CA ILE A 225 26.89 3.55 21.69
C ILE A 225 26.43 5.00 21.79
N VAL A 226 25.33 5.25 22.47
CA VAL A 226 24.86 6.61 22.75
C VAL A 226 24.58 6.79 24.25
N SER A 227 24.96 7.95 24.77
CA SER A 227 24.80 8.34 26.18
C SER A 227 23.63 9.31 26.39
N SER A 228 23.06 9.88 25.32
CA SER A 228 21.87 10.75 25.38
C SER A 228 20.88 10.46 24.26
N THR A 229 19.64 10.93 24.42
CA THR A 229 18.53 10.69 23.48
C THR A 229 18.85 11.22 22.08
N ILE A 230 18.58 10.39 21.07
CA ILE A 230 18.64 10.80 19.66
C ILE A 230 17.24 11.27 19.25
N ALA A 231 17.10 12.59 19.07
CA ALA A 231 15.83 13.22 18.71
C ALA A 231 15.62 13.21 17.19
N ILE A 232 14.47 12.71 16.74
CA ILE A 232 13.99 12.83 15.36
C ILE A 232 12.99 13.98 15.32
N GLY A 233 13.36 15.06 14.64
CA GLY A 233 12.56 16.25 14.44
C GLY A 233 11.56 16.14 13.30
N GLN A 234 10.95 17.27 12.95
CA GLN A 234 9.94 17.32 11.88
C GLN A 234 10.55 16.98 10.51
N GLY A 235 9.95 16.02 9.80
CA GLY A 235 10.38 15.59 8.47
C GLY A 235 11.72 14.85 8.44
N GLN A 236 12.27 14.47 9.60
CA GLN A 236 13.58 13.84 9.69
C GLN A 236 13.51 12.31 9.59
N SER A 237 14.48 11.72 8.91
CA SER A 237 14.56 10.28 8.66
C SER A 237 15.89 9.72 9.14
N LEU A 238 15.83 8.63 9.91
CA LEU A 238 16.98 7.83 10.29
C LEU A 238 16.82 6.41 9.74
N ILE A 239 17.71 6.01 8.84
CA ILE A 239 17.55 4.81 8.00
C ILE A 239 18.78 3.93 8.13
N GLY A 240 18.62 2.70 8.60
CA GLY A 240 19.69 1.70 8.68
C GLY A 240 19.59 0.59 7.63
N VAL A 241 20.35 -0.47 7.86
CA VAL A 241 20.42 -1.68 7.01
C VAL A 241 19.94 -2.95 7.73
N GLY A 242 19.03 -2.78 8.70
CA GLY A 242 18.43 -3.84 9.50
C GLY A 242 19.11 -3.96 10.86
N ASP A 243 19.09 -5.16 11.44
CA ASP A 243 19.66 -5.41 12.77
C ASP A 243 21.18 -5.19 12.86
N SER A 244 21.88 -5.12 11.72
CA SER A 244 23.30 -4.77 11.68
C SER A 244 23.57 -3.28 11.96
N SER A 245 22.54 -2.42 11.88
CA SER A 245 22.60 -1.03 12.33
C SER A 245 22.03 -0.97 13.75
N GLU A 246 22.86 -1.18 14.76
CA GLU A 246 22.44 -1.24 16.16
C GLU A 246 22.78 0.06 16.89
N ILE A 247 21.77 0.76 17.42
CA ILE A 247 21.95 1.90 18.33
C ILE A 247 21.70 1.40 19.75
N LYS A 248 22.66 1.59 20.64
CA LYS A 248 22.67 0.98 21.96
C LYS A 248 22.96 1.99 23.04
N THR A 249 22.27 1.86 24.17
CA THR A 249 22.55 2.66 25.36
C THR A 249 22.50 1.82 26.64
N SER A 250 23.29 2.22 27.63
CA SER A 250 23.16 1.77 29.02
C SER A 250 22.61 2.86 29.93
N SER A 251 22.32 4.05 29.39
CA SER A 251 21.77 5.17 30.13
C SER A 251 20.26 5.03 30.30
N SER A 252 19.74 5.56 31.41
CA SER A 252 18.29 5.72 31.63
C SER A 252 17.76 6.91 30.85
N ILE A 253 17.49 6.68 29.56
CA ILE A 253 16.99 7.67 28.60
C ILE A 253 15.94 7.03 27.67
N PRO A 254 15.02 7.82 27.08
CA PRO A 254 14.44 7.46 25.80
C PRO A 254 15.56 7.39 24.76
N LEU A 255 15.74 6.24 24.11
CA LEU A 255 16.83 6.03 23.16
C LEU A 255 16.59 6.83 21.87
N ILE A 256 15.47 6.57 21.19
CA ILE A 256 14.99 7.39 20.07
C ILE A 256 13.75 8.15 20.50
N GLN A 257 13.68 9.45 20.20
CA GLN A 257 12.51 10.26 20.48
C GLN A 257 12.05 11.08 19.29
N PHE A 258 10.83 10.84 18.82
CA PHE A 258 10.14 11.70 17.88
C PHE A 258 9.57 12.93 18.61
N THR A 259 10.00 14.10 18.17
CA THR A 259 9.67 15.40 18.79
C THR A 259 8.74 16.26 17.94
N GLY A 260 8.46 15.83 16.71
CA GLY A 260 7.63 16.50 15.71
C GLY A 260 6.97 15.51 14.74
N SER A 261 6.52 16.01 13.59
CA SER A 261 5.69 15.26 12.62
C SER A 261 6.47 14.78 11.39
N TYR A 262 5.91 13.81 10.67
CA TYR A 262 6.42 13.33 9.37
C TYR A 262 7.84 12.73 9.38
N GLY A 263 8.31 12.30 10.54
CA GLY A 263 9.59 11.62 10.68
C GLY A 263 9.52 10.13 10.32
N LEU A 264 10.68 9.54 10.05
CA LEU A 264 10.85 8.13 9.71
C LEU A 264 11.98 7.50 10.51
N LEU A 265 11.71 6.36 11.15
CA LEU A 265 12.74 5.45 11.67
C LEU A 265 12.60 4.11 10.94
N LYS A 266 13.67 3.64 10.30
CA LYS A 266 13.59 2.45 9.45
C LYS A 266 14.83 1.56 9.51
N ASN A 267 14.62 0.24 9.50
CA ASN A 267 15.69 -0.77 9.35
C ASN A 267 16.81 -0.61 10.40
N ILE A 268 16.46 -0.47 11.68
CA ILE A 268 17.43 -0.24 12.77
C ILE A 268 17.08 -1.15 13.95
N LYS A 269 18.11 -1.65 14.64
CA LYS A 269 17.97 -2.27 15.94
C LYS A 269 18.30 -1.27 17.05
N LEU A 270 17.49 -1.28 18.09
CA LEU A 270 17.63 -0.45 19.28
C LEU A 270 17.86 -1.35 20.50
N PHE A 271 18.78 -0.99 21.39
CA PHE A 271 19.11 -1.81 22.56
C PHE A 271 19.26 -0.97 23.84
N GLY A 272 18.50 -1.30 24.87
CA GLY A 272 18.51 -0.63 26.17
C GLY A 272 17.67 0.65 26.24
N GLY A 273 17.83 1.39 27.34
CA GLY A 273 17.11 2.63 27.63
C GLY A 273 15.87 2.44 28.51
N ASP A 274 15.35 3.56 29.03
CA ASP A 274 14.05 3.58 29.71
C ASP A 274 12.93 3.41 28.70
N VAL A 275 13.08 3.98 27.51
CA VAL A 275 12.17 3.79 26.39
C VAL A 275 12.96 3.52 25.12
N GLY A 276 12.63 2.48 24.37
CA GLY A 276 13.25 2.22 23.07
C GLY A 276 12.91 3.31 22.05
N ILE A 277 11.61 3.53 21.85
CA ILE A 277 11.08 4.56 20.93
C ILE A 277 10.00 5.38 21.63
N LYS A 278 10.23 6.68 21.81
CA LYS A 278 9.28 7.62 22.41
C LYS A 278 8.68 8.56 21.37
N PHE A 279 7.38 8.79 21.45
CA PHE A 279 6.65 9.82 20.72
C PHE A 279 6.10 10.82 21.72
N LEU A 280 6.50 12.08 21.60
CA LEU A 280 5.98 13.19 22.39
C LEU A 280 6.13 14.48 21.59
N GLY A 281 5.04 15.19 21.36
CA GLY A 281 5.10 16.51 20.72
C GLY A 281 5.84 17.51 21.60
N ILE A 282 7.02 17.97 21.17
CA ILE A 282 7.82 18.96 21.90
C ILE A 282 7.90 20.27 21.11
N SER A 283 8.41 20.20 19.88
CA SER A 283 8.54 21.39 19.02
C SER A 283 7.25 21.63 18.23
N ASN A 284 6.57 20.55 17.86
CA ASN A 284 5.40 20.50 17.00
C ASN A 284 4.48 19.36 17.46
N PRO A 285 3.25 19.24 16.92
CA PRO A 285 2.50 17.99 16.96
C PRO A 285 3.39 16.80 16.57
N CYS A 286 3.17 15.65 17.20
CA CYS A 286 3.90 14.41 16.93
C CYS A 286 3.00 13.47 16.13
N VAL A 287 2.88 13.75 14.83
CA VAL A 287 1.86 13.13 13.98
C VAL A 287 2.43 12.65 12.66
N GLN A 288 1.75 11.68 12.01
CA GLN A 288 2.13 11.17 10.69
C GLN A 288 3.57 10.64 10.61
N ASN A 289 4.15 10.25 11.74
CA ASN A 289 5.46 9.60 11.75
C ASN A 289 5.33 8.12 11.37
N ALA A 290 6.43 7.52 10.92
CA ALA A 290 6.50 6.12 10.56
C ALA A 290 7.69 5.40 11.21
N VAL A 291 7.42 4.23 11.79
CA VAL A 291 8.42 3.28 12.28
C VAL A 291 8.25 1.98 11.51
N VAL A 292 9.28 1.57 10.76
CA VAL A 292 9.17 0.48 9.79
C VAL A 292 10.38 -0.45 9.89
N ASP A 293 10.15 -1.76 10.10
CA ASP A 293 11.24 -2.77 10.16
C ASP A 293 12.28 -2.45 11.25
N VAL A 294 11.81 -2.14 12.46
CA VAL A 294 12.64 -1.77 13.62
C VAL A 294 12.47 -2.79 14.73
N SER A 295 13.57 -3.14 15.39
CA SER A 295 13.54 -3.96 16.60
C SER A 295 14.04 -3.15 17.80
N THR A 296 13.38 -3.25 18.95
CA THR A 296 13.85 -2.68 20.22
C THR A 296 13.97 -3.77 21.27
N TRP A 297 15.13 -3.82 21.92
CA TRP A 297 15.52 -4.89 22.82
C TRP A 297 15.86 -4.33 24.20
N GLN A 298 15.38 -4.99 25.26
CA GLN A 298 15.79 -4.72 26.65
C GLN A 298 15.59 -3.27 27.12
N ALA A 299 14.59 -2.57 26.59
CA ALA A 299 14.14 -1.30 27.16
C ALA A 299 13.20 -1.56 28.36
N GLN A 300 13.06 -0.60 29.28
CA GLN A 300 12.00 -0.68 30.28
C GLN A 300 10.64 -0.69 29.59
N THR A 301 10.40 0.28 28.71
CA THR A 301 9.26 0.29 27.78
C THR A 301 9.76 0.24 26.33
N GLY A 302 9.23 -0.67 25.50
CA GLY A 302 9.67 -0.75 24.10
C GLY A 302 9.29 0.47 23.28
N VAL A 303 7.98 0.72 23.17
CA VAL A 303 7.40 1.87 22.45
C VAL A 303 6.49 2.63 23.39
N LEU A 304 6.70 3.95 23.51
CA LEU A 304 5.86 4.85 24.31
C LEU A 304 5.30 5.96 23.43
N LEU A 305 3.98 6.07 23.39
CA LEU A 305 3.29 7.26 22.87
C LEU A 305 2.74 8.02 24.07
N ASP A 306 3.22 9.25 24.25
CA ASP A 306 2.81 10.13 25.33
C ASP A 306 2.06 11.34 24.76
N GLY A 307 0.81 11.51 25.19
CA GLY A 307 -0.04 12.66 24.86
C GLY A 307 0.46 13.98 25.44
N GLY A 308 1.38 13.93 26.41
CA GLY A 308 2.02 15.10 27.00
C GLY A 308 1.06 15.98 27.78
N SER A 309 1.46 17.24 27.97
CA SER A 309 0.72 18.25 28.72
C SER A 309 0.17 19.40 27.88
N ASP A 310 0.47 19.44 26.59
CA ASP A 310 0.15 20.54 25.68
C ASP A 310 -0.83 20.07 24.61
N GLY A 311 -2.09 20.55 24.69
CA GLY A 311 -3.15 20.19 23.73
C GLY A 311 -2.88 20.65 22.29
N LEU A 312 -1.90 21.54 22.08
CA LEU A 312 -1.48 21.96 20.73
C LEU A 312 -0.38 21.06 20.14
N LYS A 313 0.12 20.08 20.90
CA LYS A 313 1.17 19.16 20.48
C LYS A 313 0.74 17.69 20.65
N PRO A 314 -0.37 17.30 20.01
CA PRO A 314 -0.93 15.97 20.18
C PRO A 314 0.00 14.88 19.61
N THR A 315 -0.17 13.66 20.11
CA THR A 315 0.52 12.46 19.63
C THR A 315 -0.48 11.50 18.97
N TYR A 316 -0.83 11.76 17.71
CA TYR A 316 -1.81 10.97 16.96
C TYR A 316 -1.39 10.64 15.52
N TRP A 317 -2.09 9.74 14.84
CA TRP A 317 -1.85 9.38 13.43
C TRP A 317 -0.45 8.84 13.11
N ASN A 318 0.25 8.27 14.09
CA ASN A 318 1.55 7.64 13.85
C ASN A 318 1.37 6.18 13.41
N ASN A 319 2.31 5.69 12.59
CA ASN A 319 2.22 4.39 11.94
C ASN A 319 3.43 3.53 12.31
N PHE A 320 3.16 2.30 12.76
CA PHE A 320 4.15 1.31 13.15
C PHE A 320 3.90 0.07 12.31
N THR A 321 4.93 -0.41 11.62
CA THR A 321 4.81 -1.57 10.72
C THR A 321 6.00 -2.50 10.87
N ARG A 322 5.73 -3.78 11.17
CA ARG A 322 6.78 -4.80 11.38
C ARG A 322 7.79 -4.37 12.46
N VAL A 323 7.27 -3.86 13.58
CA VAL A 323 8.07 -3.48 14.75
C VAL A 323 8.11 -4.62 15.75
N LEU A 324 9.31 -5.02 16.17
CA LEU A 324 9.52 -6.01 17.22
C LEU A 324 9.95 -5.32 18.52
N VAL A 325 9.21 -5.54 19.60
CA VAL A 325 9.62 -5.21 20.96
C VAL A 325 10.01 -6.49 21.67
N ALA A 326 11.29 -6.66 21.98
CA ALA A 326 11.85 -7.85 22.58
C ALA A 326 12.36 -7.58 24.00
N GLN A 327 12.00 -8.46 24.93
CA GLN A 327 12.39 -8.40 26.34
C GLN A 327 12.09 -7.06 27.04
N PRO A 328 10.87 -6.49 26.93
CA PRO A 328 10.52 -5.31 27.72
C PRO A 328 10.41 -5.64 29.21
N PHE A 329 10.97 -4.79 30.08
CA PHE A 329 10.94 -5.02 31.53
C PHE A 329 9.69 -4.48 32.22
N VAL A 330 9.02 -3.49 31.62
CA VAL A 330 7.77 -2.88 32.13
C VAL A 330 6.65 -3.03 31.12
N HIS A 331 6.69 -2.31 29.98
CA HIS A 331 5.65 -2.38 28.96
C HIS A 331 6.24 -2.67 27.57
N GLY A 332 5.54 -3.42 26.72
CA GLY A 332 5.95 -3.56 25.32
C GLY A 332 5.62 -2.31 24.52
N ILE A 333 4.33 -2.05 24.32
CA ILE A 333 3.80 -0.84 23.70
C ILE A 333 2.89 -0.13 24.70
N HIS A 334 3.12 1.14 24.97
CA HIS A 334 2.40 1.92 25.98
C HIS A 334 1.85 3.22 25.39
N LEU A 335 0.55 3.45 25.54
CA LEU A 335 -0.13 4.69 25.15
C LEU A 335 -0.63 5.37 26.43
N MET A 336 -0.01 6.49 26.79
CA MET A 336 -0.33 7.25 28.00
C MET A 336 -0.48 8.74 27.70
N ARG A 337 -0.85 9.50 28.72
CA ARG A 337 -0.79 10.96 28.70
C ARG A 337 -0.26 11.44 30.04
N SER A 338 0.93 12.02 30.03
CA SER A 338 1.62 12.47 31.26
C SER A 338 1.10 13.80 31.84
N GLY A 339 0.20 14.52 31.14
CA GLY A 339 -0.35 15.79 31.61
C GLY A 339 -1.72 16.14 30.99
N ALA A 340 -2.01 17.44 30.86
CA ALA A 340 -3.29 17.94 30.33
C ALA A 340 -3.39 17.93 28.79
N GLY A 341 -2.48 17.24 28.08
CA GLY A 341 -2.49 17.19 26.62
C GLY A 341 -3.63 16.34 26.05
N ASP A 342 -3.58 16.14 24.74
CA ASP A 342 -4.51 15.21 24.07
C ASP A 342 -4.03 13.78 24.25
N THR A 343 -4.98 12.86 24.46
CA THR A 343 -4.69 11.42 24.53
C THR A 343 -4.10 10.91 23.21
N PRO A 344 -3.16 9.95 23.23
CA PRO A 344 -2.71 9.30 22.00
C PRO A 344 -3.89 8.72 21.24
N ASN A 345 -4.07 9.11 19.98
CA ASN A 345 -5.24 8.67 19.21
C ASN A 345 -4.94 8.35 17.75
N ALA A 346 -5.81 7.53 17.14
CA ALA A 346 -5.74 7.15 15.74
C ALA A 346 -4.35 6.64 15.27
N ASN A 347 -3.56 6.05 16.17
CA ASN A 347 -2.27 5.44 15.86
C ASN A 347 -2.49 4.02 15.33
N ARG A 348 -1.62 3.57 14.43
CA ARG A 348 -1.77 2.28 13.74
C ARG A 348 -0.55 1.40 13.97
N PHE A 349 -0.77 0.21 14.48
CA PHE A 349 0.23 -0.82 14.69
C PHE A 349 -0.15 -2.03 13.83
N VAL A 350 0.68 -2.32 12.83
CA VAL A 350 0.40 -3.36 11.82
C VAL A 350 1.56 -4.34 11.78
N GLN A 351 1.27 -5.64 11.95
CA GLN A 351 2.30 -6.69 11.95
C GLN A 351 3.39 -6.48 13.03
N CYS A 352 3.05 -5.83 14.14
CA CYS A 352 3.97 -5.63 15.25
C CYS A 352 4.01 -6.88 16.15
N ARG A 353 5.09 -7.01 16.94
CA ARG A 353 5.24 -8.08 17.92
C ARG A 353 5.79 -7.54 19.23
N VAL A 354 5.27 -8.04 20.34
CA VAL A 354 5.85 -7.87 21.67
C VAL A 354 6.19 -9.24 22.20
N TYR A 355 7.46 -9.50 22.49
CA TYR A 355 7.93 -10.81 22.92
C TYR A 355 8.85 -10.70 24.13
N SER A 356 8.37 -11.17 25.29
CA SER A 356 9.19 -11.21 26.51
C SER A 356 10.40 -12.13 26.40
N LEU A 357 10.35 -13.16 25.55
CA LEU A 357 11.37 -14.22 25.47
C LEU A 357 11.72 -14.79 26.85
N GLY A 358 10.73 -14.89 27.74
CA GLY A 358 10.88 -15.36 29.11
C GLY A 358 11.42 -14.32 30.11
N ALA A 359 11.80 -13.11 29.68
CA ALA A 359 12.19 -12.04 30.59
C ALA A 359 11.00 -11.60 31.45
N THR A 360 11.25 -11.30 32.73
CA THR A 360 10.22 -10.75 33.62
C THR A 360 9.75 -9.39 33.11
N THR A 361 8.44 -9.26 32.95
CA THR A 361 7.76 -8.01 32.58
C THR A 361 6.84 -7.64 33.73
N SER A 362 6.99 -6.44 34.31
CA SER A 362 6.22 -5.99 35.48
C SER A 362 4.88 -5.34 35.11
N GLY A 363 4.77 -4.83 33.88
CA GLY A 363 3.56 -4.23 33.32
C GLY A 363 2.87 -5.17 32.34
N ALA A 364 2.63 -4.71 31.11
CA ALA A 364 1.84 -5.43 30.11
C ALA A 364 2.52 -5.43 28.73
N GLY A 365 2.20 -6.42 27.90
CA GLY A 365 2.74 -6.47 26.55
C GLY A 365 2.28 -5.27 25.71
N VAL A 366 0.99 -4.98 25.70
CA VAL A 366 0.43 -3.70 25.25
C VAL A 366 -0.36 -3.09 26.39
N TYR A 367 -0.10 -1.83 26.70
CA TYR A 367 -0.87 -1.05 27.66
C TYR A 367 -1.45 0.20 26.99
N VAL A 368 -2.76 0.21 26.79
CA VAL A 368 -3.49 1.40 26.37
C VAL A 368 -4.08 2.03 27.62
N GLU A 369 -3.32 2.92 28.27
CA GLU A 369 -3.69 3.53 29.55
C GLU A 369 -4.75 4.63 29.37
N GLU A 370 -4.44 5.60 28.51
CA GLU A 370 -5.34 6.72 28.18
C GLU A 370 -5.60 6.87 26.68
N GLY A 371 -5.14 5.91 25.86
CA GLY A 371 -5.30 5.98 24.40
C GLY A 371 -6.78 6.01 23.99
N SER A 372 -7.14 6.98 23.13
CA SER A 372 -8.53 7.22 22.70
C SER A 372 -8.70 7.22 21.17
N PHE A 373 -9.94 7.18 20.68
CA PHE A 373 -10.34 7.45 19.29
C PHE A 373 -9.54 6.69 18.21
N ASN A 374 -9.79 5.39 18.09
CA ASN A 374 -9.32 4.50 17.00
C ASN A 374 -7.81 4.22 16.98
N ASN A 375 -7.16 4.08 18.14
CA ASN A 375 -5.89 3.36 18.14
C ASN A 375 -6.15 1.91 17.67
N SER A 376 -5.37 1.44 16.70
CA SER A 376 -5.63 0.16 16.03
C SER A 376 -4.40 -0.72 16.02
N PHE A 377 -4.62 -1.99 16.32
CA PHE A 377 -3.60 -3.04 16.35
C PHE A 377 -4.09 -4.18 15.46
N THR A 378 -3.42 -4.38 14.32
CA THR A 378 -3.80 -5.38 13.32
C THR A 378 -2.65 -6.35 13.08
N ASP A 379 -2.95 -7.65 13.10
CA ASP A 379 -1.95 -8.72 12.99
C ASP A 379 -0.83 -8.59 14.05
N LEU A 380 -1.24 -8.31 15.29
CA LEU A 380 -0.35 -8.10 16.43
C LEU A 380 -0.13 -9.43 17.18
N GLU A 381 1.11 -9.72 17.54
CA GLU A 381 1.47 -10.82 18.43
C GLU A 381 1.99 -10.28 19.78
N VAL A 382 1.48 -10.81 20.88
CA VAL A 382 1.90 -10.41 22.23
C VAL A 382 2.15 -11.64 23.10
N ASN A 383 3.43 -11.92 23.35
CA ASN A 383 3.87 -12.98 24.24
C ASN A 383 4.59 -12.38 25.45
N VAL A 384 4.07 -12.66 26.65
CA VAL A 384 4.60 -12.10 27.91
C VAL A 384 4.88 -13.18 28.93
N ASN A 385 5.82 -12.91 29.84
CA ASN A 385 6.13 -13.78 30.97
C ASN A 385 4.96 -13.81 31.99
N GLY A 386 4.87 -14.89 32.77
CA GLY A 386 3.87 -15.07 33.82
C GLY A 386 3.90 -14.06 34.98
N THR A 387 4.84 -13.11 35.00
CA THR A 387 4.84 -11.97 35.94
C THR A 387 4.08 -10.75 35.41
N ALA A 388 3.70 -10.73 34.12
CA ALA A 388 3.02 -9.60 33.52
C ALA A 388 1.58 -9.45 34.05
N GLN A 389 1.06 -8.23 34.01
CA GLN A 389 -0.30 -7.91 34.39
C GLN A 389 -1.32 -8.41 33.36
N ALA A 390 -0.95 -8.40 32.07
CA ALA A 390 -1.73 -8.90 30.94
C ALA A 390 -0.86 -8.98 29.68
N CYS A 391 -1.28 -9.77 28.67
CA CYS A 391 -0.75 -9.55 27.32
C CYS A 391 -1.18 -8.18 26.80
N VAL A 392 -2.49 -7.88 26.85
CA VAL A 392 -3.06 -6.56 26.52
C VAL A 392 -3.84 -6.02 27.70
N LEU A 393 -3.53 -4.80 28.12
CA LEU A 393 -4.21 -4.06 29.16
C LEU A 393 -4.84 -2.79 28.57
N CYS A 394 -6.15 -2.64 28.71
CA CYS A 394 -6.87 -1.41 28.41
C CYS A 394 -7.26 -0.74 29.74
N GLY A 395 -6.59 0.36 30.06
CA GLY A 395 -6.77 1.10 31.31
C GLY A 395 -8.09 1.87 31.36
N SER A 396 -8.41 2.41 32.54
CA SER A 396 -9.65 3.14 32.81
C SER A 396 -9.85 4.42 31.97
N GLY A 397 -8.77 4.98 31.42
CA GLY A 397 -8.83 6.14 30.52
C GLY A 397 -8.92 5.77 29.04
N SER A 398 -8.95 4.47 28.69
CA SER A 398 -8.95 4.02 27.30
C SER A 398 -10.34 4.08 26.68
N ASN A 399 -10.40 4.55 25.43
CA ASN A 399 -11.65 4.72 24.69
C ASN A 399 -11.46 4.32 23.22
N LYS A 400 -12.33 3.45 22.69
CA LYS A 400 -12.36 3.13 21.25
C LYS A 400 -11.00 2.63 20.72
N THR A 401 -10.56 1.49 21.25
CA THR A 401 -9.36 0.79 20.76
C THR A 401 -9.78 -0.44 19.94
N LEU A 402 -9.11 -0.67 18.81
CA LEU A 402 -9.41 -1.78 17.90
C LEU A 402 -8.27 -2.79 17.86
N PHE A 403 -8.58 -4.06 18.12
CA PHE A 403 -7.68 -5.20 17.94
C PHE A 403 -8.25 -6.13 16.86
N VAL A 404 -7.45 -6.47 15.85
CA VAL A 404 -7.82 -7.38 14.75
C VAL A 404 -6.71 -8.40 14.55
N ASN A 405 -7.06 -9.70 14.52
CA ASN A 405 -6.11 -10.80 14.38
C ASN A 405 -5.03 -10.79 15.47
N LEU A 406 -5.46 -10.62 16.73
CA LEU A 406 -4.59 -10.57 17.88
C LEU A 406 -4.18 -12.00 18.29
N TYR A 407 -2.89 -12.28 18.34
CA TYR A 407 -2.31 -13.47 18.97
C TYR A 407 -1.75 -13.09 20.32
N THR A 408 -2.12 -13.82 21.37
CA THR A 408 -1.64 -13.59 22.73
C THR A 408 -1.21 -14.90 23.37
N GLU A 409 -0.08 -14.89 24.08
CA GLU A 409 0.47 -16.08 24.75
C GLU A 409 1.13 -15.68 26.07
N SER A 410 0.85 -16.47 27.11
CA SER A 410 1.37 -16.28 28.46
C SER A 410 1.12 -17.55 29.29
N PHE A 411 1.59 -17.53 30.54
CA PHE A 411 1.35 -18.59 31.53
C PHE A 411 1.09 -17.95 32.90
N ASN A 412 0.85 -18.75 33.94
CA ASN A 412 0.65 -18.29 35.32
C ASN A 412 -0.61 -17.42 35.50
N SER A 413 -1.70 -17.78 34.82
CA SER A 413 -3.01 -17.11 34.87
C SER A 413 -3.01 -15.66 34.38
N VAL A 414 -1.96 -15.22 33.68
CA VAL A 414 -1.90 -13.87 33.08
C VAL A 414 -3.00 -13.76 32.01
N PRO A 415 -3.90 -12.76 32.12
CA PRO A 415 -5.00 -12.58 31.16
C PRO A 415 -4.45 -12.17 29.79
N ASN A 416 -5.12 -12.63 28.73
CA ASN A 416 -4.79 -12.24 27.36
C ASN A 416 -5.20 -10.80 27.08
N VAL A 417 -6.46 -10.46 27.32
CA VAL A 417 -6.96 -9.08 27.28
C VAL A 417 -7.62 -8.74 28.60
N LYS A 418 -7.09 -7.75 29.32
CA LYS A 418 -7.69 -7.19 30.53
C LYS A 418 -8.26 -5.81 30.23
N LEU A 419 -9.56 -5.65 30.48
CA LEU A 419 -10.28 -4.39 30.33
C LEU A 419 -10.59 -3.85 31.73
N GLU A 420 -10.07 -2.67 32.08
CA GLU A 420 -10.29 -2.09 33.40
C GLU A 420 -11.60 -1.32 33.48
N SER A 421 -12.10 -1.14 34.71
CA SER A 421 -13.26 -0.29 35.00
C SER A 421 -13.02 1.12 34.46
N GLY A 422 -13.85 1.57 33.52
CA GLY A 422 -13.72 2.85 32.82
C GLY A 422 -13.24 2.73 31.37
N SER A 423 -12.64 1.60 30.97
CA SER A 423 -12.35 1.34 29.55
C SER A 423 -13.65 1.20 28.76
N ILE A 424 -13.81 1.94 27.67
CA ILE A 424 -15.05 1.93 26.87
C ILE A 424 -14.78 1.71 25.39
N GLU A 425 -15.76 1.12 24.69
CA GLU A 425 -15.77 0.91 23.25
C GLU A 425 -14.56 0.15 22.67
N THR A 426 -13.89 -0.70 23.47
CA THR A 426 -12.83 -1.56 22.94
C THR A 426 -13.44 -2.64 22.04
N ALA A 427 -12.87 -2.84 20.84
CA ALA A 427 -13.35 -3.81 19.87
C ALA A 427 -12.27 -4.86 19.57
N ILE A 428 -12.61 -6.14 19.73
CA ILE A 428 -11.68 -7.27 19.61
C ILE A 428 -12.21 -8.24 18.56
N TYR A 429 -11.48 -8.40 17.46
CA TYR A 429 -11.84 -9.29 16.36
C TYR A 429 -10.77 -10.35 16.16
N ASN A 430 -11.19 -11.62 16.17
CA ASN A 430 -10.32 -12.77 15.94
C ASN A 430 -9.13 -12.84 16.91
N LEU A 431 -9.43 -13.03 18.19
CA LEU A 431 -8.42 -13.29 19.23
C LEU A 431 -8.03 -14.78 19.23
N LEU A 432 -6.73 -15.05 19.19
CA LEU A 432 -6.13 -16.31 19.61
C LEU A 432 -5.49 -16.10 20.99
N SER A 433 -6.00 -16.84 21.99
CA SER A 433 -5.52 -16.85 23.37
C SER A 433 -4.85 -18.20 23.63
N ALA A 434 -3.52 -18.19 23.70
CA ALA A 434 -2.68 -19.34 24.01
C ALA A 434 -2.11 -19.19 25.42
N SER A 435 -3.00 -19.09 26.42
CA SER A 435 -2.63 -18.86 27.81
C SER A 435 -3.48 -19.69 28.77
N ASP A 436 -3.02 -19.84 30.01
CA ASP A 436 -3.77 -20.45 31.12
C ASP A 436 -4.61 -19.42 31.92
N GLY A 437 -4.57 -18.14 31.55
CA GLY A 437 -5.41 -17.06 32.08
C GLY A 437 -6.70 -16.81 31.28
N SER A 438 -7.50 -15.84 31.73
CA SER A 438 -8.72 -15.45 31.03
C SER A 438 -8.43 -14.89 29.64
N ALA A 439 -9.11 -15.41 28.62
CA ALA A 439 -9.01 -14.88 27.25
C ALA A 439 -9.44 -13.41 27.18
N ILE A 440 -10.52 -13.05 27.87
CA ILE A 440 -10.92 -11.66 28.11
C ILE A 440 -11.31 -11.57 29.58
N TRP A 441 -10.57 -10.77 30.35
CA TRP A 441 -10.92 -10.39 31.71
C TRP A 441 -11.57 -9.01 31.68
N ASP A 442 -12.90 -9.01 31.72
CA ASP A 442 -13.70 -7.80 31.70
C ASP A 442 -13.95 -7.28 33.12
N LEU A 443 -13.47 -6.07 33.39
CA LEU A 443 -13.84 -5.23 34.54
C LEU A 443 -14.49 -3.90 34.09
N SER A 444 -14.68 -3.67 32.79
CA SER A 444 -15.31 -2.46 32.27
C SER A 444 -16.83 -2.46 32.39
N GLY A 445 -17.43 -3.62 32.67
CA GLY A 445 -18.87 -3.77 32.85
C GLY A 445 -19.61 -4.08 31.55
N GLY A 446 -18.95 -4.71 30.58
CA GLY A 446 -19.52 -5.02 29.27
C GLY A 446 -19.34 -3.93 28.22
N GLU A 447 -18.55 -2.88 28.52
CA GLU A 447 -18.29 -1.75 27.61
C GLU A 447 -17.25 -2.08 26.53
N TYR A 448 -17.42 -3.24 25.86
CA TYR A 448 -16.57 -3.70 24.78
C TYR A 448 -17.35 -4.57 23.79
N THR A 449 -16.81 -4.74 22.59
CA THR A 449 -17.33 -5.67 21.58
C THR A 449 -16.27 -6.72 21.27
N ALA A 450 -16.64 -7.99 21.27
CA ALA A 450 -15.72 -9.07 20.92
C ALA A 450 -16.35 -10.08 19.97
N PHE A 451 -15.69 -10.34 18.85
CA PHE A 451 -16.13 -11.29 17.83
C PHE A 451 -15.01 -12.28 17.49
N ASN A 452 -15.37 -13.56 17.42
CA ASN A 452 -14.43 -14.67 17.26
C ASN A 452 -13.26 -14.59 18.26
N ALA A 453 -13.59 -14.22 19.49
CA ALA A 453 -12.63 -13.97 20.56
C ALA A 453 -13.04 -14.74 21.82
N GLY A 454 -12.09 -15.45 22.43
CA GLY A 454 -12.33 -16.30 23.60
C GLY A 454 -11.57 -17.64 23.55
N PHE A 455 -11.35 -18.24 24.71
CA PHE A 455 -10.77 -19.57 24.87
C PHE A 455 -11.33 -20.21 26.16
N PRO A 456 -11.71 -21.51 26.17
CA PRO A 456 -11.75 -22.43 25.03
C PRO A 456 -12.93 -22.18 24.08
N TYR A 457 -13.91 -21.38 24.49
CA TYR A 457 -15.08 -21.02 23.70
C TYR A 457 -14.92 -19.61 23.13
N LYS A 458 -14.91 -19.49 21.81
CA LYS A 458 -14.92 -18.19 21.12
C LYS A 458 -16.34 -17.64 21.09
N ASN A 459 -16.48 -16.33 21.33
CA ASN A 459 -17.71 -15.60 21.04
C ASN A 459 -17.95 -15.65 19.52
N ARG A 460 -18.78 -16.57 19.05
CA ARG A 460 -19.21 -16.63 17.65
C ARG A 460 -20.50 -15.84 17.55
N MET A 461 -20.65 -14.99 16.53
CA MET A 461 -21.99 -14.59 16.14
C MET A 461 -22.66 -15.82 15.50
N GLN A 462 -23.32 -16.63 16.33
CA GLN A 462 -24.28 -17.61 15.86
C GLN A 462 -25.56 -16.87 15.45
N ARG A 463 -26.31 -17.46 14.50
CA ARG A 463 -27.64 -17.03 13.98
C ARG A 463 -28.19 -15.75 14.65
N SER A 464 -27.85 -14.60 14.09
CA SER A 464 -28.31 -13.31 14.59
C SER A 464 -29.82 -13.17 14.37
N LEU A 465 -30.57 -12.93 15.45
CA LEU A 465 -31.97 -12.52 15.39
C LEU A 465 -32.02 -10.99 15.26
N CYS A 466 -32.62 -10.50 14.20
CA CYS A 466 -32.95 -9.08 14.05
C CYS A 466 -34.08 -8.75 15.02
N THR A 467 -33.82 -7.94 16.04
CA THR A 467 -34.82 -7.53 17.05
C THR A 467 -35.63 -6.33 16.64
N ASP A 468 -35.17 -5.57 15.64
CA ASP A 468 -35.91 -4.43 15.10
C ASP A 468 -35.67 -4.27 13.59
N MET A 469 -36.76 -4.44 12.84
CA MET A 469 -36.88 -4.29 11.39
C MET A 469 -38.18 -3.55 11.16
N THR A 470 -38.14 -2.40 10.50
CA THR A 470 -39.37 -1.69 10.11
C THR A 470 -40.05 -2.43 8.94
N ALA A 471 -40.88 -3.41 9.28
CA ALA A 471 -41.91 -3.97 8.41
C ALA A 471 -43.25 -3.69 9.09
N THR A 472 -43.97 -2.66 8.63
CA THR A 472 -44.99 -2.01 9.44
C THR A 472 -46.31 -2.77 9.59
N MET A 473 -46.58 -3.84 8.83
CA MET A 473 -47.62 -4.86 9.13
C MET A 473 -47.73 -5.87 7.97
N GLN A 474 -47.08 -7.02 8.10
CA GLN A 474 -47.53 -8.25 7.44
C GLN A 474 -47.79 -9.28 8.54
N ARG A 475 -48.96 -9.16 9.16
CA ARG A 475 -49.52 -10.19 10.03
C ARG A 475 -50.67 -10.85 9.27
N TYR A 476 -50.85 -12.15 9.46
CA TYR A 476 -51.98 -12.93 8.94
C TYR A 476 -52.84 -13.47 10.11
N ASP A 477 -52.80 -12.77 11.24
CA ASP A 477 -53.57 -13.15 12.43
C ASP A 477 -55.06 -13.03 12.11
N THR A 478 -55.78 -14.13 12.33
CA THR A 478 -57.17 -14.31 11.91
C THR A 478 -58.10 -14.32 13.12
N GLU A 479 -59.13 -13.48 13.08
CA GLU A 479 -60.24 -13.49 14.04
C GLU A 479 -61.50 -14.06 13.39
N PHE A 480 -62.28 -14.82 14.17
CA PHE A 480 -63.61 -15.27 13.79
C PHE A 480 -64.65 -14.50 14.60
N ILE A 481 -65.62 -13.89 13.92
CA ILE A 481 -66.67 -13.07 14.53
C ILE A 481 -68.02 -13.64 14.10
N ASP A 482 -68.83 -14.13 15.03
CA ASP A 482 -70.22 -14.53 14.78
C ASP A 482 -71.16 -13.67 15.62
N ALA A 483 -71.81 -12.71 14.98
CA ALA A 483 -72.54 -11.65 15.66
C ALA A 483 -73.68 -11.07 14.79
N SER A 484 -74.49 -10.23 15.41
CA SER A 484 -75.51 -9.41 14.75
C SER A 484 -75.46 -7.99 15.31
N GLY A 485 -75.78 -6.97 14.51
CA GLY A 485 -75.65 -5.56 14.92
C GLY A 485 -74.33 -4.96 14.44
N THR A 486 -73.57 -4.27 15.30
CA THR A 486 -72.30 -3.63 14.93
C THR A 486 -71.13 -4.26 15.70
N VAL A 487 -70.03 -4.53 14.99
CA VAL A 487 -68.75 -4.95 15.56
C VAL A 487 -67.67 -4.00 15.06
N SER A 488 -66.98 -3.34 15.99
CA SER A 488 -65.83 -2.49 15.67
C SER A 488 -64.54 -3.30 15.78
N LEU A 489 -63.75 -3.30 14.71
CA LEU A 489 -62.47 -3.98 14.65
C LEU A 489 -61.40 -3.14 15.33
N ASP A 490 -60.45 -3.80 15.98
CA ASP A 490 -59.24 -3.17 16.49
C ASP A 490 -58.02 -3.54 15.62
N LEU A 491 -56.83 -3.09 16.00
CA LEU A 491 -55.60 -3.35 15.26
C LEU A 491 -54.91 -4.67 15.66
N SER A 492 -55.58 -5.53 16.43
CA SER A 492 -54.98 -6.78 16.92
C SER A 492 -54.97 -7.89 15.86
N HIS A 493 -55.86 -7.85 14.87
CA HIS A 493 -55.96 -8.84 13.78
C HIS A 493 -56.00 -8.18 12.40
N SER A 494 -55.56 -8.90 11.37
CA SER A 494 -55.53 -8.41 9.99
C SER A 494 -56.50 -9.17 9.07
N VAL A 495 -56.99 -10.34 9.47
CA VAL A 495 -57.98 -11.13 8.73
C VAL A 495 -59.19 -11.37 9.63
N HIS A 496 -60.37 -10.97 9.18
CA HIS A 496 -61.61 -11.11 9.94
C HIS A 496 -62.59 -11.98 9.16
N LEU A 497 -62.82 -13.19 9.67
CA LEU A 497 -63.84 -14.10 9.15
C LEU A 497 -65.14 -13.83 9.90
N VAL A 498 -66.10 -13.21 9.23
CA VAL A 498 -67.32 -12.70 9.86
C VAL A 498 -68.55 -13.52 9.46
N SER A 499 -69.37 -13.86 10.43
CA SER A 499 -70.66 -14.52 10.29
C SER A 499 -71.76 -13.56 10.72
N SER A 500 -72.71 -13.32 9.82
CA SER A 500 -73.97 -12.62 10.09
C SER A 500 -75.14 -13.61 10.22
N PHE A 501 -74.88 -14.86 10.62
CA PHE A 501 -75.91 -15.91 10.70
C PHE A 501 -77.07 -15.49 11.63
N GLY A 502 -76.74 -14.86 12.75
CA GLY A 502 -77.71 -14.35 13.74
C GLY A 502 -78.49 -13.10 13.32
N GLY A 503 -78.10 -12.40 12.25
CA GLY A 503 -78.72 -11.14 11.79
C GLY A 503 -77.74 -10.27 11.00
N ALA A 504 -78.23 -9.21 10.33
CA ALA A 504 -77.38 -8.26 9.61
C ALA A 504 -76.26 -7.70 10.50
N LEU A 505 -75.07 -7.54 9.93
CA LEU A 505 -73.85 -7.19 10.66
C LEU A 505 -73.18 -5.97 10.02
N ILE A 506 -72.79 -5.00 10.82
CA ILE A 506 -71.95 -3.86 10.44
C ILE A 506 -70.56 -4.13 11.01
N VAL A 507 -69.55 -4.18 10.15
CA VAL A 507 -68.14 -4.29 10.55
C VAL A 507 -67.52 -2.92 10.41
N GLU A 508 -67.14 -2.32 11.53
CA GLU A 508 -66.61 -0.97 11.58
C GLU A 508 -65.09 -1.01 11.72
N LEU A 509 -64.38 -0.52 10.70
CA LEU A 509 -62.92 -0.39 10.70
C LEU A 509 -62.48 0.68 11.72
N PRO A 510 -61.30 0.54 12.34
CA PRO A 510 -60.77 1.57 13.21
C PRO A 510 -60.49 2.86 12.42
N ASN A 511 -60.44 3.99 13.12
CA ASN A 511 -60.16 5.29 12.50
C ASN A 511 -58.83 5.23 11.71
N ALA A 512 -58.86 5.67 10.44
CA ALA A 512 -57.69 5.57 9.56
C ALA A 512 -56.43 6.22 10.15
N ALA A 513 -56.54 7.33 10.90
CA ALA A 513 -55.40 8.01 11.51
C ALA A 513 -54.72 7.19 12.61
N ALA A 514 -55.44 6.28 13.26
CA ALA A 514 -54.87 5.32 14.21
C ALA A 514 -54.28 4.08 13.51
N ALA A 515 -54.59 3.88 12.23
CA ALA A 515 -54.29 2.68 11.46
C ALA A 515 -53.31 2.93 10.29
N VAL A 516 -52.42 3.93 10.41
CA VAL A 516 -51.51 4.32 9.31
C VAL A 516 -50.68 3.13 8.81
N GLY A 517 -50.86 2.74 7.55
CA GLY A 517 -50.14 1.63 6.93
C GLY A 517 -50.69 0.23 7.27
N CYS A 518 -51.85 0.13 7.95
CA CYS A 518 -52.52 -1.13 8.24
C CYS A 518 -53.25 -1.70 7.02
N MET A 519 -53.15 -3.02 6.81
CA MET A 519 -53.97 -3.77 5.86
C MET A 519 -54.94 -4.70 6.61
N MET A 520 -56.22 -4.71 6.22
CA MET A 520 -57.25 -5.56 6.81
C MET A 520 -58.08 -6.28 5.74
N MET A 521 -58.39 -7.55 5.97
CA MET A 521 -59.36 -8.32 5.21
C MET A 521 -60.62 -8.53 6.06
N VAL A 522 -61.79 -8.32 5.46
CA VAL A 522 -63.07 -8.78 6.00
C VAL A 522 -63.65 -9.77 5.00
N LYS A 523 -63.93 -10.99 5.44
CA LYS A 523 -64.52 -12.05 4.63
C LYS A 523 -65.77 -12.58 5.33
N LYS A 524 -66.92 -12.48 4.68
CA LYS A 524 -68.14 -13.14 5.14
C LYS A 524 -68.01 -14.64 4.93
N ILE A 525 -68.32 -15.43 5.95
CA ILE A 525 -68.11 -16.88 5.94
C ILE A 525 -69.39 -17.69 6.18
N ASP A 526 -70.51 -17.04 6.50
CA ASP A 526 -71.79 -17.70 6.67
C ASP A 526 -72.69 -17.58 5.43
N SER A 527 -73.55 -18.56 5.25
CA SER A 527 -74.47 -18.67 4.12
C SER A 527 -75.79 -17.90 4.28
N SER A 528 -75.96 -17.12 5.37
CA SER A 528 -77.22 -16.40 5.58
C SER A 528 -77.38 -15.26 4.58
N LYS A 529 -78.65 -14.91 4.30
CA LYS A 529 -79.02 -13.77 3.44
C LYS A 529 -78.79 -12.41 4.11
N ASN A 530 -78.32 -12.40 5.35
CA ASN A 530 -78.00 -11.18 6.08
C ASN A 530 -76.73 -10.55 5.50
N ILE A 531 -76.76 -9.25 5.26
CA ILE A 531 -75.64 -8.51 4.66
C ILE A 531 -74.64 -8.14 5.76
N VAL A 532 -73.36 -8.27 5.43
CA VAL A 532 -72.27 -7.65 6.17
C VAL A 532 -71.93 -6.31 5.50
N THR A 533 -72.03 -5.21 6.25
CA THR A 533 -71.69 -3.87 5.79
C THR A 533 -70.38 -3.42 6.43
N VAL A 534 -69.32 -3.27 5.65
CA VAL A 534 -68.03 -2.75 6.10
C VAL A 534 -68.04 -1.23 6.03
N THR A 535 -67.78 -0.57 7.16
CA THR A 535 -67.74 0.90 7.31
C THR A 535 -66.50 1.32 8.12
N GLU A 536 -66.34 2.59 8.42
CA GLU A 536 -65.28 3.12 9.29
C GLU A 536 -65.87 3.85 10.50
N ALA A 537 -65.23 3.72 11.66
CA ALA A 537 -65.58 4.44 12.87
C ALA A 537 -65.48 5.96 12.64
N ALA A 538 -66.63 6.64 12.68
CA ALA A 538 -66.77 8.08 12.43
C ALA A 538 -66.39 8.56 11.01
N GLY A 539 -66.33 7.65 10.02
CA GLY A 539 -66.01 7.94 8.62
C GLY A 539 -67.04 7.36 7.63
N SER A 540 -66.85 7.64 6.33
CA SER A 540 -67.76 7.16 5.27
C SER A 540 -67.52 5.70 4.87
N GLY A 541 -66.49 5.03 5.43
CA GLY A 541 -66.06 3.68 5.04
C GLY A 541 -64.99 3.68 3.93
N PRO A 542 -64.54 2.50 3.49
CA PRO A 542 -63.47 2.40 2.50
C PRO A 542 -63.85 2.97 1.12
N ASP A 543 -62.91 3.64 0.46
CA ASP A 543 -63.14 4.48 -0.74
C ASP A 543 -64.26 5.51 -0.53
N ASN A 544 -64.39 6.05 0.68
CA ASN A 544 -65.44 6.99 1.11
C ASN A 544 -66.89 6.45 0.98
N ARG A 545 -67.08 5.14 1.10
CA ARG A 545 -68.41 4.52 1.10
C ARG A 545 -68.45 3.24 1.93
N SER A 546 -69.64 2.81 2.32
CA SER A 546 -69.82 1.46 2.87
C SER A 546 -69.60 0.39 1.79
N TYR A 547 -68.92 -0.70 2.15
CA TYR A 547 -68.69 -1.85 1.28
C TYR A 547 -69.52 -3.04 1.74
N TYR A 548 -70.31 -3.63 0.85
CA TYR A 548 -71.25 -4.68 1.22
C TYR A 548 -70.69 -6.05 0.84
N LEU A 549 -70.81 -7.03 1.74
CA LEU A 549 -70.54 -8.45 1.50
C LEU A 549 -71.86 -9.20 1.69
N GLY A 550 -72.43 -9.71 0.59
CA GLY A 550 -73.79 -10.22 0.56
C GLY A 550 -73.87 -11.74 0.56
N GLY A 551 -72.87 -12.41 -0.02
CA GLY A 551 -72.78 -13.86 -0.11
C GLY A 551 -71.74 -14.46 0.84
N GLU A 552 -71.88 -15.76 1.10
CA GLU A 552 -70.83 -16.55 1.71
C GLU A 552 -69.56 -16.46 0.85
N ASN A 553 -68.41 -16.29 1.50
CA ASN A 553 -67.10 -16.09 0.89
C ASN A 553 -66.85 -14.74 0.21
N ASP A 554 -67.81 -13.81 0.22
CA ASP A 554 -67.54 -12.43 -0.16
C ASP A 554 -66.46 -11.83 0.73
N PHE A 555 -65.47 -11.20 0.11
CA PHE A 555 -64.39 -10.54 0.83
C PHE A 555 -64.03 -9.18 0.26
N VAL A 556 -63.41 -8.38 1.11
CA VAL A 556 -62.75 -7.13 0.74
C VAL A 556 -61.42 -7.03 1.50
N VAL A 557 -60.38 -6.56 0.81
CA VAL A 557 -59.07 -6.23 1.39
C VAL A 557 -58.86 -4.74 1.29
N LEU A 558 -58.46 -4.16 2.41
CA LEU A 558 -58.49 -2.73 2.69
C LEU A 558 -57.10 -2.27 3.15
N LEU A 559 -56.66 -1.08 2.75
CA LEU A 559 -55.41 -0.46 3.20
C LEU A 559 -55.69 0.95 3.73
N SER A 560 -55.19 1.28 4.92
CA SER A 560 -55.24 2.64 5.45
C SER A 560 -53.96 3.41 5.18
N ASN A 561 -54.08 4.65 4.70
CA ASN A 561 -52.95 5.57 4.53
C ASN A 561 -52.80 6.58 5.69
N GLY A 562 -53.61 6.46 6.75
CA GLY A 562 -53.66 7.43 7.84
C GLY A 562 -54.69 8.55 7.69
N ALA A 563 -55.30 8.72 6.51
CA ALA A 563 -56.36 9.70 6.25
C ALA A 563 -57.70 9.02 5.92
N GLU A 564 -57.67 7.92 5.17
CA GLU A 564 -58.84 7.14 4.77
C GLU A 564 -58.46 5.66 4.52
N TRP A 565 -59.47 4.80 4.38
CA TRP A 565 -59.31 3.39 3.98
C TRP A 565 -59.58 3.21 2.48
N PHE A 566 -58.79 2.39 1.80
CA PHE A 566 -58.92 2.09 0.36
C PHE A 566 -59.21 0.62 0.12
N VAL A 567 -60.11 0.31 -0.83
CA VAL A 567 -60.27 -1.07 -1.31
C VAL A 567 -59.17 -1.41 -2.30
N ILE A 568 -58.35 -2.40 -1.98
CA ILE A 568 -57.25 -2.85 -2.84
C ILE A 568 -57.52 -4.22 -3.49
N SER A 569 -58.48 -4.99 -2.98
CA SER A 569 -58.92 -6.26 -3.59
C SER A 569 -60.32 -6.65 -3.11
N SER A 570 -61.11 -7.29 -3.98
CA SER A 570 -62.38 -7.93 -3.62
C SER A 570 -62.83 -8.91 -4.72
N ASN A 571 -63.57 -9.95 -4.35
CA ASN A 571 -64.29 -10.81 -5.29
C ASN A 571 -65.56 -10.16 -5.88
N ARG A 572 -65.89 -8.91 -5.52
CA ARG A 572 -67.02 -8.14 -6.07
C ARG A 572 -66.62 -7.05 -7.09
N ALA A 573 -65.36 -7.05 -7.56
CA ALA A 573 -64.91 -6.27 -8.72
C ALA A 573 -65.12 -7.07 -10.04
N PRO A 574 -65.45 -6.46 -11.20
CA PRO A 574 -65.86 -7.20 -12.40
C PRO A 574 -64.77 -8.12 -13.00
N GLY A 575 -65.18 -9.29 -13.50
CA GLY A 575 -64.32 -10.40 -13.94
C GLY A 575 -63.82 -10.39 -15.40
N ASN A 576 -63.31 -11.54 -15.90
CA ASN A 576 -62.56 -11.68 -17.17
C ASN A 576 -63.47 -11.77 -18.45
N THR A 577 -62.97 -11.32 -19.63
CA THR A 577 -63.78 -11.11 -20.87
C THR A 577 -63.23 -11.85 -22.11
N ARG A 578 -64.11 -12.36 -23.00
CA ARG A 578 -63.75 -13.05 -24.26
C ARG A 578 -64.59 -12.56 -25.47
N PHE A 579 -63.99 -12.49 -26.66
CA PHE A 579 -64.63 -12.08 -27.93
C PHE A 579 -64.68 -13.22 -28.97
N PHE A 580 -65.75 -13.30 -29.78
CA PHE A 580 -65.87 -14.27 -30.88
C PHE A 580 -66.79 -13.77 -32.01
N ASP A 581 -66.45 -14.05 -33.28
CA ASP A 581 -67.23 -13.71 -34.49
C ASP A 581 -67.47 -14.96 -35.36
N GLY A 582 -68.73 -15.25 -35.72
CA GLY A 582 -69.08 -16.45 -36.49
C GLY A 582 -70.58 -16.66 -36.69
N SER A 583 -70.96 -17.87 -37.10
CA SER A 583 -72.36 -18.29 -37.30
C SER A 583 -72.59 -19.73 -36.81
N GLY A 584 -73.84 -20.14 -36.62
CA GLY A 584 -74.17 -21.47 -36.07
C GLY A 584 -74.18 -21.52 -34.54
N VAL A 585 -73.80 -22.65 -33.92
CA VAL A 585 -73.87 -22.79 -32.44
C VAL A 585 -72.49 -22.54 -31.82
N TYR A 586 -72.45 -21.70 -30.79
CA TYR A 586 -71.26 -21.44 -29.97
C TYR A 586 -71.57 -21.76 -28.50
N ASP A 587 -70.83 -22.70 -27.93
CA ASP A 587 -71.04 -23.15 -26.56
C ASP A 587 -70.24 -22.29 -25.58
N ILE A 588 -70.92 -21.75 -24.57
CA ILE A 588 -70.34 -20.80 -23.63
C ILE A 588 -69.52 -21.55 -22.57
N ASP A 589 -68.28 -21.12 -22.38
CA ASP A 589 -67.35 -21.67 -21.39
C ASP A 589 -67.45 -20.89 -20.07
N MET A 590 -67.74 -21.59 -18.97
CA MET A 590 -67.99 -20.99 -17.65
C MET A 590 -66.73 -20.45 -16.94
N ALA A 591 -65.55 -20.53 -17.57
CA ALA A 591 -64.32 -19.94 -17.07
C ALA A 591 -64.15 -18.43 -17.40
N VAL A 592 -65.08 -17.84 -18.14
CA VAL A 592 -65.07 -16.41 -18.52
C VAL A 592 -66.38 -15.75 -18.12
N ASP A 593 -66.30 -14.58 -17.51
CA ASP A 593 -67.48 -13.91 -16.92
C ASP A 593 -68.24 -13.02 -17.94
N VAL A 594 -67.56 -12.50 -18.97
CA VAL A 594 -68.17 -11.65 -20.01
C VAL A 594 -67.80 -12.10 -21.43
N TYR A 595 -68.80 -12.27 -22.29
CA TYR A 595 -68.68 -12.64 -23.69
C TYR A 595 -69.17 -11.52 -24.61
N LEU A 596 -68.34 -11.16 -25.59
CA LEU A 596 -68.63 -10.20 -26.65
C LEU A 596 -68.73 -10.96 -27.98
N LEU A 597 -69.94 -11.19 -28.49
CA LEU A 597 -70.18 -12.07 -29.63
C LEU A 597 -70.65 -11.28 -30.87
N SER A 598 -70.17 -11.67 -32.04
CA SER A 598 -70.58 -11.14 -33.34
C SER A 598 -71.20 -12.21 -34.23
N SER A 599 -72.36 -11.93 -34.82
CA SER A 599 -73.07 -12.77 -35.79
C SER A 599 -73.08 -12.18 -37.20
N PHE A 600 -72.08 -11.34 -37.52
CA PHE A 600 -71.99 -10.64 -38.80
C PHE A 600 -71.98 -11.61 -39.99
N GLY A 601 -71.29 -12.75 -39.85
CA GLY A 601 -71.22 -13.82 -40.85
C GLY A 601 -72.46 -14.72 -40.96
N GLY A 602 -73.47 -14.55 -40.10
CA GLY A 602 -74.71 -15.33 -40.10
C GLY A 602 -75.28 -15.51 -38.69
N ALA A 603 -76.59 -15.77 -38.58
CA ALA A 603 -77.24 -15.95 -37.27
C ALA A 603 -76.57 -17.04 -36.44
N MET A 604 -76.48 -16.82 -35.12
CA MET A 604 -75.81 -17.74 -34.22
C MET A 604 -76.61 -18.01 -32.95
N THR A 605 -76.31 -19.12 -32.29
CA THR A 605 -76.87 -19.51 -31.01
C THR A 605 -75.76 -19.61 -29.98
N ALA A 606 -75.78 -18.71 -29.00
CA ALA A 606 -74.90 -18.76 -27.84
C ALA A 606 -75.53 -19.70 -26.81
N ARG A 607 -74.99 -20.91 -26.69
CA ARG A 607 -75.63 -21.98 -25.93
C ARG A 607 -74.91 -22.16 -24.60
N LEU A 608 -75.63 -21.86 -23.53
CA LEU A 608 -75.20 -22.11 -22.16
C LEU A 608 -75.22 -23.62 -21.90
N PRO A 609 -74.27 -24.17 -21.13
CA PRO A 609 -74.33 -25.56 -20.68
C PRO A 609 -75.63 -25.83 -19.92
N PRO A 610 -76.04 -27.10 -19.74
CA PRO A 610 -77.20 -27.41 -18.90
C PRO A 610 -77.07 -26.72 -17.54
N ALA A 611 -78.13 -26.10 -17.03
CA ALA A 611 -78.07 -25.30 -15.81
C ALA A 611 -77.58 -26.11 -14.61
N ASN A 612 -77.87 -27.41 -14.60
CA ASN A 612 -77.42 -28.38 -13.61
C ASN A 612 -76.01 -28.95 -13.86
N ALA A 613 -75.31 -28.54 -14.92
CA ALA A 613 -73.92 -28.93 -15.13
C ALA A 613 -73.05 -28.37 -14.00
N PRO A 614 -72.12 -29.15 -13.43
CA PRO A 614 -71.37 -28.75 -12.25
C PRO A 614 -70.65 -27.40 -12.38
N GLU A 615 -70.14 -27.09 -13.58
CA GLU A 615 -69.45 -25.84 -13.88
C GLU A 615 -70.36 -24.62 -14.03
N ALA A 616 -71.67 -24.83 -14.24
CA ALA A 616 -72.66 -23.79 -14.49
C ALA A 616 -73.30 -23.25 -13.21
N ILE A 617 -73.51 -24.11 -12.21
CA ILE A 617 -74.27 -23.81 -10.99
C ILE A 617 -73.69 -22.58 -10.27
N GLY A 618 -74.52 -21.55 -10.09
CA GLY A 618 -74.17 -20.31 -9.38
C GLY A 618 -73.30 -19.33 -10.18
N ARG A 619 -72.91 -19.63 -11.43
CA ARG A 619 -72.09 -18.74 -12.26
C ARG A 619 -72.95 -17.68 -12.95
N GLN A 620 -72.45 -16.44 -12.96
CA GLN A 620 -73.06 -15.33 -13.68
C GLN A 620 -72.27 -15.03 -14.95
N ILE A 621 -72.94 -15.04 -16.09
CA ILE A 621 -72.33 -14.75 -17.39
C ILE A 621 -73.05 -13.58 -18.05
N THR A 622 -72.29 -12.64 -18.61
CA THR A 622 -72.84 -11.60 -19.48
C THR A 622 -72.49 -11.87 -20.93
N ILE A 623 -73.48 -11.96 -21.81
CA ILE A 623 -73.30 -12.13 -23.25
C ILE A 623 -73.82 -10.88 -23.95
N LYS A 624 -73.00 -10.26 -24.80
CA LYS A 624 -73.35 -9.04 -25.51
C LYS A 624 -73.10 -9.19 -27.00
N LYS A 625 -74.09 -8.84 -27.82
CA LYS A 625 -73.93 -8.74 -29.27
C LYS A 625 -73.15 -7.48 -29.61
N THR A 626 -72.13 -7.60 -30.46
CA THR A 626 -71.21 -6.48 -30.76
C THR A 626 -71.22 -6.00 -32.20
N ASP A 627 -71.88 -6.69 -33.13
CA ASP A 627 -71.93 -6.29 -34.54
C ASP A 627 -73.29 -5.71 -34.98
N VAL A 628 -73.27 -4.97 -36.10
CA VAL A 628 -74.43 -4.23 -36.65
C VAL A 628 -75.31 -5.05 -37.58
N SER A 629 -74.99 -6.32 -37.86
CA SER A 629 -75.78 -7.10 -38.81
C SER A 629 -77.18 -7.41 -38.26
N ALA A 630 -78.14 -7.59 -39.17
CA ALA A 630 -79.51 -8.00 -38.82
C ALA A 630 -79.63 -9.46 -38.35
N ASN A 631 -78.52 -10.20 -38.34
CA ASN A 631 -78.48 -11.58 -37.89
C ASN A 631 -78.52 -11.63 -36.36
N VAL A 632 -79.43 -12.43 -35.80
CA VAL A 632 -79.67 -12.51 -34.35
C VAL A 632 -78.68 -13.46 -33.67
N ILE A 633 -78.23 -13.09 -32.46
CA ILE A 633 -77.61 -14.02 -31.51
C ILE A 633 -78.70 -14.53 -30.58
N THR A 634 -78.98 -15.82 -30.59
CA THR A 634 -79.98 -16.43 -29.70
C THR A 634 -79.28 -17.10 -28.53
N VAL A 635 -79.49 -16.58 -27.32
CA VAL A 635 -78.99 -17.24 -26.11
C VAL A 635 -79.94 -18.38 -25.74
N SER A 636 -79.42 -19.59 -25.63
CA SER A 636 -80.19 -20.81 -25.33
C SER A 636 -79.42 -21.72 -24.37
N GLU A 637 -79.93 -22.93 -24.13
CA GLU A 637 -79.33 -23.92 -23.25
C GLU A 637 -79.22 -25.28 -23.95
N PHE A 638 -78.19 -26.08 -23.62
CA PHE A 638 -78.08 -27.46 -24.09
C PHE A 638 -79.31 -28.30 -23.70
N GLY A 639 -80.03 -28.79 -24.70
CA GLY A 639 -81.18 -29.68 -24.49
C GLY A 639 -82.40 -29.01 -23.85
N GLY A 640 -82.39 -27.69 -23.70
CA GLY A 640 -83.45 -26.89 -23.09
C GLY A 640 -83.79 -25.65 -23.92
N ALA A 641 -84.78 -24.88 -23.47
CA ALA A 641 -85.26 -23.70 -24.19
C ALA A 641 -84.37 -22.46 -24.00
N GLY A 642 -83.63 -22.35 -22.89
CA GLY A 642 -82.75 -21.21 -22.58
C GLY A 642 -83.08 -20.55 -21.24
N PRO A 643 -82.42 -19.42 -20.92
CA PRO A 643 -82.67 -18.66 -19.68
C PRO A 643 -84.14 -18.24 -19.48
N ASP A 644 -84.63 -18.34 -18.25
CA ASP A 644 -86.03 -18.22 -17.82
C ASP A 644 -86.99 -19.14 -18.59
N GLY A 645 -86.49 -20.27 -19.10
CA GLY A 645 -87.27 -21.28 -19.80
C GLY A 645 -87.57 -20.95 -21.27
N PHE A 646 -86.93 -19.92 -21.85
CA PHE A 646 -87.10 -19.53 -23.25
C PHE A 646 -85.80 -19.05 -23.89
N SER A 647 -85.70 -19.19 -25.22
CA SER A 647 -84.52 -18.71 -25.95
C SER A 647 -84.56 -17.19 -26.10
N GLN A 648 -83.45 -16.52 -25.81
CA GLN A 648 -83.41 -15.06 -25.73
C GLN A 648 -82.67 -14.46 -26.93
N PRO A 649 -83.35 -13.73 -27.81
CA PRO A 649 -82.68 -13.06 -28.92
C PRO A 649 -81.96 -11.80 -28.42
N LEU A 650 -80.76 -11.58 -28.96
CA LEU A 650 -80.04 -10.31 -29.01
C LEU A 650 -79.94 -9.94 -30.49
N ALA A 651 -80.81 -9.05 -30.93
CA ALA A 651 -81.05 -8.75 -32.34
C ALA A 651 -80.29 -7.50 -32.82
N SER A 652 -80.05 -6.55 -31.92
CA SER A 652 -79.38 -5.29 -32.25
C SER A 652 -77.96 -5.23 -31.69
N GLN A 653 -77.11 -4.42 -32.32
CA GLN A 653 -75.77 -4.16 -31.79
C GLN A 653 -75.88 -3.58 -30.37
N TYR A 654 -75.04 -4.08 -29.47
CA TYR A 654 -74.94 -3.73 -28.05
C TYR A 654 -75.99 -4.29 -27.12
N GLU A 655 -77.00 -5.01 -27.64
CA GLU A 655 -77.89 -5.75 -26.76
C GLU A 655 -77.10 -6.77 -25.96
N ALA A 656 -77.38 -6.83 -24.66
CA ALA A 656 -76.68 -7.68 -23.71
C ALA A 656 -77.65 -8.42 -22.81
N LEU A 657 -77.25 -9.60 -22.39
CA LEU A 657 -77.97 -10.46 -21.47
C LEU A 657 -77.00 -10.96 -20.40
N THR A 658 -77.31 -10.67 -19.14
CA THR A 658 -76.63 -11.26 -18.00
C THR A 658 -77.53 -12.30 -17.36
N VAL A 659 -77.01 -13.51 -17.21
CA VAL A 659 -77.74 -14.67 -16.69
C VAL A 659 -76.97 -15.32 -15.54
N VAL A 660 -77.68 -16.01 -14.66
CA VAL A 660 -77.10 -16.83 -13.59
C VAL A 660 -77.78 -18.19 -13.54
N SER A 661 -77.06 -19.27 -13.28
CA SER A 661 -77.67 -20.60 -13.07
C SER A 661 -77.90 -20.81 -11.58
N ASP A 662 -79.03 -21.40 -11.21
CA ASP A 662 -79.27 -21.88 -9.84
C ASP A 662 -78.99 -23.38 -9.66
N GLY A 663 -78.53 -24.06 -10.73
CA GLY A 663 -78.32 -25.50 -10.75
C GLY A 663 -79.52 -26.33 -11.17
N GLY A 664 -80.69 -25.71 -11.38
CA GLY A 664 -81.87 -26.32 -11.98
C GLY A 664 -82.25 -25.69 -13.32
N GLN A 665 -82.14 -24.36 -13.43
CA GLN A 665 -82.40 -23.58 -14.63
C GLN A 665 -81.53 -22.32 -14.69
N TRP A 666 -81.40 -21.73 -15.88
CA TRP A 666 -80.78 -20.42 -16.05
C TRP A 666 -81.80 -19.30 -15.84
N PHE A 667 -81.42 -18.26 -15.11
CA PHE A 667 -82.25 -17.07 -14.88
C PHE A 667 -81.64 -15.82 -15.51
N ILE A 668 -82.49 -14.93 -16.02
CA ILE A 668 -82.04 -13.64 -16.52
C ILE A 668 -81.99 -12.65 -15.36
N LEU A 669 -80.81 -12.11 -15.11
CA LEU A 669 -80.61 -11.05 -14.12
C LEU A 669 -80.72 -9.66 -14.73
N SER A 670 -80.29 -9.52 -15.98
CA SER A 670 -80.32 -8.24 -16.69
C SER A 670 -80.41 -8.47 -18.19
N LYS A 671 -81.21 -7.64 -18.87
CA LYS A 671 -81.27 -7.56 -20.33
C LYS A 671 -81.28 -6.09 -20.73
N PHE A 672 -80.37 -5.69 -21.60
CA PHE A 672 -80.18 -4.32 -22.08
C PHE A 672 -80.13 -4.24 -23.59
#